data_AF-A0AAV1S1L8-F1
#
_entry.id   AF-A0AAV1S1L8-F1
#
_cell.length_a   1.000
_cell.length_b   1.000
_cell.length_c   1.000
_cell.angle_alpha   90.00
_cell.angle_beta   90.00
_cell.angle_gamma   90.00
#
_symmetry.space_group_name_H-M   'P 1'
#
loop_
_entity.id
_entity.type
_entity.pdbx_description
1 polymer ?
#
loop_
_entity_poly.entity_id
_entity_poly.type
_entity_poly.pdbx_seq_one_letter_code
_entity_poly.pdbx_strand_id
1 'polypeptide(L)'
;MLKHPTQKLNKLVERFLNKALLAPNGSKEDGKVCSLGDVEEAKAVLRLVPIWTTCLVFAIAFAQIPTFFTKQGVTMDRSISPGFDLPAASLQSLISLSIVLFIPIYDRVFVSIARALTRKPSGITMLQRIGTGIFVSVVAMTVAALVEMKRLKTAEEHGLVDLPNVTIPMSVWWLIPQYVLFGVAEAFTMVGLQEFFYDQVPSDLRSVGLSLYLSIFGIGSFLSSFLISFIEKATGGDGRYSCEGVEVAERFAYYGISSNLITYLTGPLGQSTVTAAENVNIWSGTGSLLPLLGAFVADSFLGRYRTVLASKLNLCKNQPNYSAGIEIVVAKVQKFPTILHTGCALGHGGRKPCIQAFGADQFDRQDTEECKAKGSFFNWWYFFMCSGVLASQLILTYIQDNLSWSLGFGIPCILMICALIIFLLGSRTYRYSVKTEENTAFFRIGQVFVAAFRNWRITPSVIASEEEGHRTIPHQSYEQFKFLNNALLSTYDSKEDQKVCTLSEVEEAKTVLRLIPVWITCLGYAVVFAQSSTFFVKQASTMDRSISPSFELPSASLASFCSISRILFIAIYDRLFVPVARALTRKPSGITMLQRIGTGMFLSAVSIAVAALVEMKRLEIAQEYGLVNEPNVTVPMSVWWLVPSYVLFGVADAFTMVGLQELFYDQVPSDLRSVGLSLYLSILGAGKFLSSFLISAIERLTGGNGRYSWFDNNLNRAHLDYFYWILAALSAVQLVMYMYYAKSYIYSRGGRI
;
A
#
# COMPACT_ATOMS: atom_id res chain seq x y z
N MET A 1 19.02 -24.65 -27.46
CA MET A 1 18.18 -25.15 -26.35
C MET A 1 17.48 -23.99 -25.62
N LEU A 2 16.59 -23.26 -26.29
CA LEU A 2 15.76 -22.20 -25.70
C LEU A 2 14.30 -22.53 -26.05
N LYS A 3 13.60 -23.22 -25.15
CA LYS A 3 12.14 -23.42 -25.27
C LYS A 3 11.45 -22.22 -24.62
N HIS A 4 10.63 -21.51 -25.40
CA HIS A 4 9.94 -20.27 -25.05
C HIS A 4 9.16 -20.35 -23.70
N PRO A 5 9.18 -19.29 -22.86
CA PRO A 5 8.43 -19.23 -21.60
C PRO A 5 6.90 -19.42 -21.76
N THR A 6 6.33 -19.02 -22.90
CA THR A 6 4.92 -19.26 -23.27
C THR A 6 4.57 -20.75 -23.43
N GLN A 7 5.52 -21.59 -23.88
CA GLN A 7 5.31 -23.03 -23.98
C GLN A 7 5.28 -23.71 -22.60
N LYS A 8 5.98 -23.14 -21.62
CA LYS A 8 6.01 -23.64 -20.24
C LYS A 8 4.69 -23.33 -19.53
N LEU A 9 4.15 -22.11 -19.71
CA LEU A 9 2.84 -21.70 -19.18
C LEU A 9 1.69 -22.50 -19.80
N ASN A 10 1.66 -22.67 -21.14
CA ASN A 10 0.62 -23.46 -21.81
C ASN A 10 0.63 -24.93 -21.39
N LYS A 11 1.81 -25.54 -21.21
CA LYS A 11 1.92 -26.91 -20.67
C LYS A 11 1.47 -27.02 -19.21
N LEU A 12 1.64 -25.97 -18.42
CA LEU A 12 1.24 -25.93 -17.02
C LEU A 12 -0.28 -25.79 -16.87
N VAL A 13 -0.90 -24.94 -17.68
CA VAL A 13 -2.36 -24.79 -17.79
C VAL A 13 -3.03 -26.06 -18.36
N GLU A 14 -2.43 -26.70 -19.36
CA GLU A 14 -2.91 -27.99 -19.88
C GLU A 14 -2.88 -29.09 -18.81
N ARG A 15 -1.78 -29.18 -18.05
CA ARG A 15 -1.65 -30.13 -16.93
C ARG A 15 -2.60 -29.82 -15.78
N PHE A 16 -2.83 -28.54 -15.49
CA PHE A 16 -3.72 -28.06 -14.45
C PHE A 16 -5.15 -28.54 -14.66
N LEU A 17 -5.69 -28.30 -15.85
CA LEU A 17 -7.07 -28.60 -16.16
C LEU A 17 -7.28 -30.10 -16.43
N ASN A 18 -6.31 -30.81 -17.03
CA ASN A 18 -6.36 -32.29 -17.16
C ASN A 18 -6.57 -33.04 -15.83
N LYS A 19 -6.24 -32.44 -14.67
CA LYS A 19 -6.50 -33.05 -13.35
C LYS A 19 -7.96 -32.97 -12.90
N ALA A 20 -8.77 -32.10 -13.47
CA ALA A 20 -10.21 -32.03 -13.18
C ALA A 20 -11.00 -33.21 -13.79
N LEU A 21 -10.34 -34.05 -14.61
CA LEU A 21 -10.88 -35.29 -15.17
C LEU A 21 -10.69 -36.52 -14.30
N LEU A 22 -9.87 -36.40 -13.25
CA LEU A 22 -9.54 -37.52 -12.39
C LEU A 22 -10.54 -37.56 -11.24
N ALA A 23 -11.37 -38.60 -11.22
CA ALA A 23 -12.14 -38.95 -10.03
C ALA A 23 -11.15 -39.27 -8.88
N PRO A 24 -11.45 -38.88 -7.62
CA PRO A 24 -10.63 -39.29 -6.50
C PRO A 24 -10.74 -40.82 -6.37
N ASN A 25 -9.61 -41.51 -6.42
CA ASN A 25 -9.53 -42.94 -6.14
C ASN A 25 -10.05 -43.18 -4.71
N GLY A 26 -11.30 -43.64 -4.58
CA GLY A 26 -11.79 -44.32 -3.38
C GLY A 26 -13.04 -43.80 -2.67
N SER A 27 -13.73 -42.73 -3.10
CA SER A 27 -14.94 -42.27 -2.40
C SER A 27 -16.23 -42.50 -3.20
N LYS A 28 -17.13 -43.31 -2.64
CA LYS A 28 -18.53 -43.52 -3.08
C LYS A 28 -19.44 -42.31 -2.80
N GLU A 29 -19.02 -41.10 -3.17
CA GLU A 29 -19.91 -39.93 -3.09
C GLU A 29 -20.07 -39.28 -4.46
N ASP A 30 -21.31 -38.92 -4.77
CA ASP A 30 -21.83 -38.33 -6.00
C ASP A 30 -21.25 -36.94 -6.31
N GLY A 31 -19.92 -36.81 -6.37
CA GLY A 31 -19.25 -35.65 -6.92
C GLY A 31 -19.30 -35.73 -8.46
N LYS A 32 -20.07 -34.85 -9.11
CA LYS A 32 -20.02 -34.67 -10.57
C LYS A 32 -18.57 -34.35 -10.98
N VAL A 33 -17.85 -35.35 -11.46
CA VAL A 33 -16.55 -35.18 -12.12
C VAL A 33 -16.77 -34.30 -13.35
N CYS A 34 -15.96 -33.25 -13.54
CA CYS A 34 -16.05 -32.41 -14.73
C CYS A 34 -15.86 -33.27 -15.98
N SER A 35 -16.70 -33.06 -16.99
CA SER A 35 -16.57 -33.78 -18.25
C SER A 35 -15.27 -33.39 -18.95
N LEU A 36 -14.74 -34.28 -19.80
CA LEU A 36 -13.58 -33.96 -20.65
C LEU A 36 -13.81 -32.73 -21.52
N GLY A 37 -15.06 -32.50 -21.91
CA GLY A 37 -15.52 -31.26 -22.53
C GLY A 37 -15.23 -30.06 -21.63
N ASP A 38 -15.90 -29.97 -20.46
CA ASP A 38 -15.85 -28.81 -19.55
C ASP A 38 -14.40 -28.35 -19.23
N VAL A 39 -13.51 -29.31 -19.09
CA VAL A 39 -12.09 -29.09 -18.79
C VAL A 39 -11.33 -28.53 -19.99
N GLU A 40 -11.58 -29.03 -21.20
CA GLU A 40 -11.01 -28.49 -22.43
C GLU A 40 -11.56 -27.11 -22.75
N GLU A 41 -12.83 -26.87 -22.43
CA GLU A 41 -13.48 -25.57 -22.57
C GLU A 41 -12.83 -24.49 -21.69
N ALA A 42 -12.57 -24.81 -20.41
CA ALA A 42 -11.86 -23.90 -19.50
C ALA A 42 -10.41 -23.63 -19.95
N LYS A 43 -9.72 -24.62 -20.54
CA LYS A 43 -8.35 -24.43 -21.06
C LYS A 43 -8.34 -23.47 -22.23
N ALA A 44 -9.33 -23.60 -23.10
CA ALA A 44 -9.47 -22.76 -24.28
C ALA A 44 -9.57 -21.29 -23.87
N VAL A 45 -10.40 -20.96 -22.87
CA VAL A 45 -10.54 -19.59 -22.35
C VAL A 45 -9.26 -19.05 -21.69
N LEU A 46 -8.59 -19.86 -20.84
CA LEU A 46 -7.36 -19.45 -20.15
C LEU A 46 -6.19 -19.15 -21.09
N ARG A 47 -6.10 -19.86 -22.23
CA ARG A 47 -5.08 -19.60 -23.26
C ARG A 47 -5.22 -18.24 -23.94
N LEU A 48 -6.38 -17.57 -23.79
CA LEU A 48 -6.63 -16.25 -24.38
C LEU A 48 -6.06 -15.12 -23.52
N VAL A 49 -5.86 -15.33 -22.20
CA VAL A 49 -5.45 -14.29 -21.24
C VAL A 49 -4.15 -13.56 -21.62
N PRO A 50 -3.08 -14.23 -22.12
CA PRO A 50 -1.87 -13.52 -22.53
C PRO A 50 -2.13 -12.56 -23.70
N ILE A 51 -2.90 -13.00 -24.71
CA ILE A 51 -3.23 -12.20 -25.89
C ILE A 51 -4.17 -11.05 -25.48
N TRP A 52 -5.16 -11.36 -24.65
CA TRP A 52 -6.05 -10.39 -24.01
C TRP A 52 -5.24 -9.26 -23.33
N THR A 53 -4.26 -9.63 -22.51
CA THR A 53 -3.40 -8.68 -21.78
C THR A 53 -2.59 -7.80 -22.73
N THR A 54 -1.98 -8.39 -23.77
CA THR A 54 -1.19 -7.61 -24.76
C THR A 54 -2.04 -6.63 -25.55
N CYS A 55 -3.34 -6.91 -25.74
CA CYS A 55 -4.24 -6.05 -26.48
C CYS A 55 -4.73 -4.84 -25.68
N LEU A 56 -4.49 -4.80 -24.36
CA LEU A 56 -4.79 -3.62 -23.52
C LEU A 56 -4.05 -2.37 -24.03
N VAL A 57 -2.85 -2.52 -24.61
CA VAL A 57 -2.09 -1.39 -25.17
C VAL A 57 -2.84 -0.73 -26.33
N PHE A 58 -3.45 -1.53 -27.21
CA PHE A 58 -4.28 -1.03 -28.29
C PHE A 58 -5.54 -0.33 -27.74
N ALA A 59 -6.18 -0.89 -26.71
CA ALA A 59 -7.35 -0.27 -26.10
C ALA A 59 -7.04 1.08 -25.42
N ILE A 60 -5.85 1.25 -24.84
CA ILE A 60 -5.40 2.55 -24.32
C ILE A 60 -5.28 3.57 -25.46
N ALA A 61 -4.70 3.19 -26.60
CA ALA A 61 -4.59 4.05 -27.77
C ALA A 61 -5.97 4.37 -28.37
N PHE A 62 -6.86 3.38 -28.43
CA PHE A 62 -8.24 3.52 -28.92
C PHE A 62 -9.03 4.53 -28.08
N ALA A 63 -8.84 4.54 -26.76
CA ALA A 63 -9.49 5.50 -25.86
C ALA A 63 -9.13 6.99 -26.15
N GLN A 64 -8.09 7.26 -26.94
CA GLN A 64 -7.66 8.63 -27.29
C GLN A 64 -8.52 9.30 -28.37
N ILE A 65 -9.22 8.51 -29.19
CA ILE A 65 -10.05 8.98 -30.30
C ILE A 65 -11.13 9.97 -29.83
N PRO A 66 -12.02 9.61 -28.88
CA PRO A 66 -13.04 10.53 -28.41
C PRO A 66 -12.49 11.62 -27.46
N THR A 67 -11.24 11.52 -27.03
CA THR A 67 -10.64 12.41 -26.01
C THR A 67 -9.62 13.36 -26.65
N PHE A 68 -8.32 13.07 -26.56
CA PHE A 68 -7.28 14.00 -26.99
C PHE A 68 -7.28 14.28 -28.49
N PHE A 69 -7.64 13.31 -29.36
CA PHE A 69 -7.73 13.57 -30.80
C PHE A 69 -8.83 14.58 -31.11
N THR A 70 -9.97 14.47 -30.41
CA THR A 70 -11.07 15.44 -30.54
C THR A 70 -10.67 16.79 -29.95
N LYS A 71 -9.99 16.80 -28.78
CA LYS A 71 -9.50 18.03 -28.13
C LYS A 71 -8.47 18.77 -29.01
N GLN A 72 -7.59 18.04 -29.68
CA GLN A 72 -6.62 18.57 -30.63
C GLN A 72 -7.33 19.29 -31.78
N GLY A 73 -8.34 18.66 -32.38
CA GLY A 73 -9.14 19.25 -33.46
C GLY A 73 -9.95 20.47 -33.05
N VAL A 74 -10.43 20.57 -31.81
CA VAL A 74 -11.14 21.76 -31.29
C VAL A 74 -10.25 23.01 -31.34
N THR A 75 -8.94 22.85 -31.14
CA THR A 75 -7.98 23.98 -31.11
C THR A 75 -7.45 24.38 -32.49
N MET A 76 -7.89 23.72 -33.57
CA MET A 76 -7.43 23.92 -34.94
C MET A 76 -8.49 24.64 -35.77
N ASP A 77 -8.09 25.20 -36.91
CA ASP A 77 -9.02 25.86 -37.84
C ASP A 77 -9.92 24.82 -38.52
N ARG A 78 -11.23 24.95 -38.29
CA ARG A 78 -12.29 24.03 -38.71
C ARG A 78 -13.17 24.61 -39.82
N SER A 79 -12.85 25.80 -40.33
CA SER A 79 -13.63 26.47 -41.37
C SER A 79 -13.45 25.75 -42.72
N ILE A 80 -14.56 25.37 -43.36
CA ILE A 80 -14.57 24.78 -44.71
C ILE A 80 -15.01 25.82 -45.75
N SER A 81 -15.96 26.67 -45.36
CA SER A 81 -16.56 27.74 -46.17
C SER A 81 -16.99 28.87 -45.23
N PRO A 82 -17.11 30.13 -45.68
CA PRO A 82 -17.60 31.22 -44.83
C PRO A 82 -18.94 30.85 -44.15
N GLY A 83 -18.92 30.73 -42.83
CA GLY A 83 -20.09 30.38 -42.01
C GLY A 83 -20.33 28.89 -41.76
N PHE A 84 -19.45 27.99 -42.21
CA PHE A 84 -19.55 26.54 -41.94
C PHE A 84 -18.28 25.99 -41.27
N ASP A 85 -18.38 25.75 -39.97
CA ASP A 85 -17.34 25.12 -39.16
C ASP A 85 -17.63 23.64 -38.92
N LEU A 86 -16.67 22.79 -39.26
CA LEU A 86 -16.77 21.36 -39.00
C LEU A 86 -16.65 21.07 -37.49
N PRO A 87 -17.56 20.32 -36.85
CA PRO A 87 -17.37 19.87 -35.48
C PRO A 87 -16.14 18.97 -35.37
N ALA A 88 -15.22 19.21 -34.42
CA ALA A 88 -14.01 18.38 -34.30
C ALA A 88 -14.32 16.89 -34.10
N ALA A 89 -15.42 16.58 -33.40
CA ALA A 89 -15.88 15.21 -33.19
C ALA A 89 -16.31 14.50 -34.49
N SER A 90 -16.74 15.23 -35.53
CA SER A 90 -17.14 14.60 -36.78
C SER A 90 -15.96 14.00 -37.55
N LEU A 91 -14.72 14.35 -37.22
CA LEU A 91 -13.51 13.72 -37.79
C LEU A 91 -13.42 12.23 -37.44
N GLN A 92 -14.07 11.78 -36.36
CA GLN A 92 -14.15 10.36 -36.03
C GLN A 92 -14.83 9.55 -37.14
N SER A 93 -15.69 10.17 -37.96
CA SER A 93 -16.28 9.52 -39.13
C SER A 93 -15.24 9.07 -40.17
N LEU A 94 -14.03 9.67 -40.19
CA LEU A 94 -12.93 9.24 -41.04
C LEU A 94 -12.41 7.85 -40.68
N ILE A 95 -12.55 7.44 -39.40
CA ILE A 95 -12.26 6.07 -38.97
C ILE A 95 -13.26 5.11 -39.61
N SER A 96 -14.56 5.40 -39.49
CA SER A 96 -15.60 4.57 -40.11
C SER A 96 -15.44 4.50 -41.63
N LEU A 97 -15.14 5.63 -42.29
CA LEU A 97 -14.88 5.68 -43.73
C LEU A 97 -13.63 4.86 -44.10
N SER A 98 -12.56 4.98 -43.32
CA SER A 98 -11.34 4.19 -43.50
C SER A 98 -11.62 2.70 -43.39
N ILE A 99 -12.39 2.26 -42.39
CA ILE A 99 -12.79 0.86 -42.22
C ILE A 99 -13.62 0.37 -43.42
N VAL A 100 -14.64 1.13 -43.82
CA VAL A 100 -15.52 0.80 -44.95
C VAL A 100 -14.75 0.66 -46.26
N LEU A 101 -13.76 1.52 -46.50
CA LEU A 101 -12.89 1.44 -47.68
C LEU A 101 -11.85 0.33 -47.57
N PHE A 102 -11.29 0.13 -46.37
CA PHE A 102 -10.18 -0.78 -46.16
C PHE A 102 -10.61 -2.25 -46.12
N ILE A 103 -11.78 -2.60 -45.56
CA ILE A 103 -12.23 -3.99 -45.48
C ILE A 103 -12.30 -4.69 -46.86
N PRO A 104 -12.91 -4.09 -47.90
CA PRO A 104 -12.91 -4.68 -49.25
C PRO A 104 -11.50 -4.81 -49.85
N ILE A 105 -10.62 -3.83 -49.59
CA ILE A 105 -9.22 -3.86 -50.04
C ILE A 105 -8.47 -4.99 -49.32
N TYR A 106 -8.71 -5.15 -48.03
CA TYR A 106 -8.14 -6.22 -47.24
C TYR A 106 -8.54 -7.59 -47.81
N ASP A 107 -9.83 -7.82 -48.02
CA ASP A 107 -10.36 -9.09 -48.48
C ASP A 107 -9.95 -9.43 -49.92
N ARG A 108 -9.99 -8.46 -50.84
CA ARG A 108 -9.69 -8.71 -52.26
C ARG A 108 -8.21 -8.64 -52.60
N VAL A 109 -7.47 -7.72 -52.00
CA VAL A 109 -6.08 -7.42 -52.37
C VAL A 109 -5.11 -8.02 -51.37
N PHE A 110 -5.22 -7.66 -50.09
CA PHE A 110 -4.26 -8.14 -49.08
C PHE A 110 -4.35 -9.64 -48.87
N VAL A 111 -5.54 -10.22 -48.74
CA VAL A 111 -5.70 -11.66 -48.55
C VAL A 111 -5.21 -12.42 -49.78
N SER A 112 -5.48 -11.94 -50.99
CA SER A 112 -4.98 -12.54 -52.23
C SER A 112 -3.45 -12.53 -52.30
N ILE A 113 -2.82 -11.40 -52.00
CA ILE A 113 -1.36 -11.25 -51.94
C ILE A 113 -0.77 -12.14 -50.83
N ALA A 114 -1.37 -12.12 -49.64
CA ALA A 114 -0.93 -12.92 -48.50
C ALA A 114 -1.05 -14.43 -48.77
N ARG A 115 -2.10 -14.88 -49.46
CA ARG A 115 -2.24 -16.28 -49.91
C ARG A 115 -1.12 -16.65 -50.89
N ALA A 116 -0.80 -15.77 -51.83
CA ALA A 116 0.29 -15.99 -52.78
C ALA A 116 1.67 -16.08 -52.10
N LEU A 117 1.93 -15.23 -51.10
CA LEU A 117 3.21 -15.19 -50.37
C LEU A 117 3.37 -16.33 -49.35
N THR A 118 2.33 -16.62 -48.59
CA THR A 118 2.42 -17.58 -47.46
C THR A 118 2.03 -19.00 -47.83
N ARG A 119 1.39 -19.19 -48.99
CA ARG A 119 0.75 -20.45 -49.43
C ARG A 119 -0.28 -21.02 -48.43
N LYS A 120 -0.78 -20.20 -47.50
CA LYS A 120 -1.85 -20.59 -46.56
C LYS A 120 -3.22 -20.12 -47.04
N PRO A 121 -4.29 -20.91 -46.84
CA PRO A 121 -5.64 -20.57 -47.31
C PRO A 121 -6.22 -19.30 -46.65
N SER A 122 -5.83 -18.97 -45.42
CA SER A 122 -6.25 -17.73 -44.74
C SER A 122 -5.39 -16.50 -45.09
N GLY A 123 -4.29 -16.67 -45.84
CA GLY A 123 -3.30 -15.62 -46.11
C GLY A 123 -2.43 -15.30 -44.89
N ILE A 124 -2.97 -14.59 -43.89
CA ILE A 124 -2.28 -14.34 -42.60
C ILE A 124 -3.01 -15.04 -41.46
N THR A 125 -2.32 -15.27 -40.34
CA THR A 125 -2.96 -15.81 -39.13
C THR A 125 -3.71 -14.71 -38.36
N MET A 126 -4.71 -15.09 -37.56
CA MET A 126 -5.45 -14.15 -36.70
C MET A 126 -4.51 -13.33 -35.79
N LEU A 127 -3.51 -13.97 -35.18
CA LEU A 127 -2.51 -13.27 -34.36
C LEU A 127 -1.64 -12.30 -35.18
N GLN A 128 -1.27 -12.65 -36.41
CA GLN A 128 -0.52 -11.73 -37.28
C GLN A 128 -1.40 -10.54 -37.67
N ARG A 129 -2.69 -10.77 -37.91
CA ARG A 129 -3.67 -9.72 -38.19
C ARG A 129 -3.79 -8.74 -37.02
N ILE A 130 -3.98 -9.26 -35.79
CA ILE A 130 -4.01 -8.47 -34.55
C ILE A 130 -2.69 -7.70 -34.38
N GLY A 131 -1.55 -8.37 -34.47
CA GLY A 131 -0.23 -7.75 -34.31
C GLY A 131 0.06 -6.65 -35.33
N THR A 132 -0.39 -6.83 -36.58
CA THR A 132 -0.29 -5.81 -37.64
C THR A 132 -1.10 -4.57 -37.27
N GLY A 133 -2.33 -4.76 -36.80
CA GLY A 133 -3.18 -3.64 -36.37
C GLY A 133 -2.61 -2.90 -35.15
N ILE A 134 -2.08 -3.61 -34.16
CA ILE A 134 -1.38 -3.00 -33.02
C ILE A 134 -0.19 -2.16 -33.52
N PHE A 135 0.61 -2.69 -34.45
CA PHE A 135 1.73 -1.94 -35.02
C PHE A 135 1.27 -0.67 -35.76
N VAL A 136 0.22 -0.76 -36.59
CA VAL A 136 -0.35 0.40 -37.29
C VAL A 136 -0.90 1.43 -36.29
N SER A 137 -1.45 1.00 -35.15
CA SER A 137 -1.90 1.93 -34.09
C SER A 137 -0.75 2.71 -33.46
N VAL A 138 0.44 2.11 -33.32
CA VAL A 138 1.65 2.80 -32.85
C VAL A 138 2.08 3.86 -33.87
N VAL A 139 2.02 3.55 -35.16
CA VAL A 139 2.29 4.53 -36.22
C VAL A 139 1.26 5.66 -36.18
N ALA A 140 -0.03 5.36 -36.00
CA ALA A 140 -1.08 6.37 -35.88
C ALA A 140 -0.85 7.30 -34.68
N MET A 141 -0.49 6.75 -33.51
CA MET A 141 -0.16 7.54 -32.31
C MET A 141 1.11 8.38 -32.50
N THR A 142 2.10 7.87 -33.24
CA THR A 142 3.33 8.61 -33.58
C THR A 142 3.00 9.79 -34.50
N VAL A 143 2.17 9.58 -35.51
CA VAL A 143 1.67 10.66 -36.39
C VAL A 143 0.90 11.70 -35.58
N ALA A 144 0.03 11.27 -34.66
CA ALA A 144 -0.70 12.19 -33.79
C ALA A 144 0.23 13.06 -32.93
N ALA A 145 1.31 12.47 -32.39
CA ALA A 145 2.33 13.19 -31.65
C ALA A 145 3.09 14.19 -32.55
N LEU A 146 3.43 13.82 -33.79
CA LEU A 146 4.09 14.72 -34.74
C LEU A 146 3.19 15.90 -35.14
N VAL A 147 1.90 15.64 -35.36
CA VAL A 147 0.91 16.70 -35.63
C VAL A 147 0.78 17.63 -34.41
N GLU A 148 0.82 17.08 -33.20
CA GLU A 148 0.80 17.89 -31.97
C GLU A 148 2.04 18.76 -31.81
N MET A 149 3.22 18.21 -32.08
CA MET A 149 4.47 18.99 -32.07
C MET A 149 4.42 20.13 -33.09
N LYS A 150 3.87 19.88 -34.28
CA LYS A 150 3.70 20.94 -35.30
C LYS A 150 2.66 21.98 -34.85
N ARG A 151 1.55 21.57 -34.25
CA ARG A 151 0.51 22.46 -33.71
C ARG A 151 1.08 23.39 -32.65
N LEU A 152 1.84 22.86 -31.69
CA LEU A 152 2.50 23.64 -30.64
C LEU A 152 3.51 24.63 -31.22
N LYS A 153 4.34 24.20 -32.19
CA LYS A 153 5.29 25.09 -32.86
C LYS A 153 4.59 26.24 -33.60
N THR A 154 3.50 25.95 -34.31
CA THR A 154 2.71 27.01 -34.98
C THR A 154 2.08 27.97 -33.97
N ALA A 155 1.62 27.47 -32.81
CA ALA A 155 1.12 28.31 -31.73
C ALA A 155 2.21 29.22 -31.16
N GLU A 156 3.43 28.71 -30.98
CA GLU A 156 4.60 29.49 -30.53
C GLU A 156 4.97 30.58 -31.53
N GLU A 157 5.04 30.26 -32.82
CA GLU A 157 5.33 31.21 -33.91
C GLU A 157 4.34 32.37 -33.98
N HIS A 158 3.08 32.15 -33.57
CA HIS A 158 2.02 33.17 -33.55
C HIS A 158 1.77 33.78 -32.15
N GLY A 159 2.54 33.39 -31.13
CA GLY A 159 2.38 33.88 -29.76
C GLY A 159 1.06 33.45 -29.09
N LEU A 160 0.49 32.31 -29.48
CA LEU A 160 -0.83 31.83 -29.05
C LEU A 160 -0.79 30.74 -27.96
N VAL A 161 0.39 30.40 -27.42
CA VAL A 161 0.60 29.25 -26.51
C VAL A 161 -0.20 29.38 -25.20
N ASP A 162 -0.27 30.58 -24.63
CA ASP A 162 -0.88 30.83 -23.31
C ASP A 162 -2.33 31.34 -23.38
N LEU A 163 -2.91 31.44 -24.58
CA LEU A 163 -4.25 31.98 -24.77
C LEU A 163 -5.29 30.85 -24.78
N PRO A 164 -6.15 30.74 -23.73
CA PRO A 164 -7.18 29.72 -23.69
C PRO A 164 -8.25 30.00 -24.75
N ASN A 165 -8.79 28.93 -25.34
CA ASN A 165 -9.88 28.96 -26.32
C ASN A 165 -9.58 29.70 -27.64
N VAL A 166 -8.31 29.89 -27.98
CA VAL A 166 -7.92 30.46 -29.28
C VAL A 166 -7.67 29.36 -30.31
N THR A 167 -8.20 29.58 -31.51
CA THR A 167 -7.99 28.71 -32.66
C THR A 167 -6.61 28.97 -33.25
N ILE A 168 -5.79 27.92 -33.35
CA ILE A 168 -4.47 28.00 -33.98
C ILE A 168 -4.67 28.05 -35.50
N PRO A 169 -3.92 28.89 -36.24
CA PRO A 169 -3.99 28.98 -37.71
C PRO A 169 -3.33 27.76 -38.37
N MET A 170 -3.86 26.59 -38.06
CA MET A 170 -3.46 25.29 -38.58
C MET A 170 -4.75 24.52 -38.91
N SER A 171 -4.88 24.13 -40.17
CA SER A 171 -6.08 23.44 -40.64
C SER A 171 -6.28 22.09 -39.94
N VAL A 172 -7.52 21.82 -39.53
CA VAL A 172 -7.92 20.56 -38.89
C VAL A 172 -7.66 19.32 -39.76
N TRP A 173 -7.51 19.50 -41.08
CA TRP A 173 -7.22 18.41 -42.03
C TRP A 173 -5.86 17.72 -41.80
N TRP A 174 -4.95 18.33 -41.05
CA TRP A 174 -3.72 17.68 -40.59
C TRP A 174 -3.97 16.45 -39.70
N LEU A 175 -5.18 16.30 -39.14
CA LEU A 175 -5.57 15.12 -38.38
C LEU A 175 -6.04 13.95 -39.27
N ILE A 176 -6.25 14.12 -40.58
CA ILE A 176 -6.68 13.03 -41.46
C ILE A 176 -5.77 11.79 -41.35
N PRO A 177 -4.42 11.91 -41.42
CA PRO A 177 -3.54 10.73 -41.44
C PRO A 177 -3.65 9.89 -40.17
N GLN A 178 -3.74 10.49 -38.97
CA GLN A 178 -3.89 9.74 -37.72
C GLN A 178 -5.26 9.03 -37.66
N TYR A 179 -6.35 9.66 -38.08
CA TYR A 179 -7.68 9.03 -38.08
C TYR A 179 -7.78 7.90 -39.12
N VAL A 180 -7.22 8.08 -40.33
CA VAL A 180 -7.20 7.05 -41.38
C VAL A 180 -6.31 5.87 -40.98
N LEU A 181 -5.11 6.12 -40.46
CA LEU A 181 -4.22 5.05 -39.97
C LEU A 181 -4.86 4.30 -38.81
N PHE A 182 -5.56 4.99 -37.91
CA PHE A 182 -6.26 4.33 -36.82
C PHE A 182 -7.45 3.49 -37.32
N GLY A 183 -8.21 3.95 -38.32
CA GLY A 183 -9.25 3.13 -38.96
C GLY A 183 -8.71 1.86 -39.61
N VAL A 184 -7.54 1.93 -40.25
CA VAL A 184 -6.83 0.73 -40.75
C VAL A 184 -6.40 -0.17 -39.59
N ALA A 185 -5.82 0.40 -38.53
CA ALA A 185 -5.42 -0.35 -37.34
C ALA A 185 -6.61 -1.06 -36.67
N GLU A 186 -7.76 -0.40 -36.62
CA GLU A 186 -9.02 -0.92 -36.09
C GLU A 186 -9.55 -2.07 -36.96
N ALA A 187 -9.57 -1.91 -38.28
CA ALA A 187 -10.00 -2.96 -39.21
C ALA A 187 -9.15 -4.24 -39.11
N PHE A 188 -7.85 -4.10 -38.81
CA PHE A 188 -6.99 -5.26 -38.52
C PHE A 188 -7.23 -5.83 -37.12
N THR A 189 -7.23 -4.97 -36.09
CA THR A 189 -7.21 -5.41 -34.68
C THR A 189 -8.58 -5.85 -34.21
N MET A 190 -9.64 -5.08 -34.44
CA MET A 190 -10.99 -5.40 -33.98
C MET A 190 -11.54 -6.65 -34.65
N VAL A 191 -11.43 -6.71 -35.98
CA VAL A 191 -11.89 -7.89 -36.73
C VAL A 191 -11.04 -9.11 -36.37
N GLY A 192 -9.72 -8.94 -36.22
CA GLY A 192 -8.84 -10.01 -35.78
C GLY A 192 -9.13 -10.50 -34.36
N LEU A 193 -9.43 -9.60 -33.42
CA LEU A 193 -9.80 -9.95 -32.05
C LEU A 193 -11.16 -10.63 -31.98
N GLN A 194 -12.16 -10.10 -32.70
CA GLN A 194 -13.48 -10.69 -32.75
C GLN A 194 -13.43 -12.12 -33.32
N GLU A 195 -12.72 -12.30 -34.44
CA GLU A 195 -12.51 -13.62 -35.07
C GLU A 195 -11.73 -14.55 -34.14
N PHE A 196 -10.64 -14.08 -33.54
CA PHE A 196 -9.81 -14.88 -32.63
C PHE A 196 -10.56 -15.32 -31.37
N PHE A 197 -11.20 -14.39 -30.66
CA PHE A 197 -11.90 -14.73 -29.42
C PHE A 197 -13.19 -15.52 -29.66
N TYR A 198 -13.76 -15.48 -30.86
CA TYR A 198 -14.89 -16.31 -31.27
C TYR A 198 -14.46 -17.74 -31.66
N ASP A 199 -13.38 -17.88 -32.41
CA ASP A 199 -12.92 -19.18 -32.93
C ASP A 199 -12.10 -20.00 -31.94
N GLN A 200 -11.43 -19.34 -30.98
CA GLN A 200 -10.60 -20.04 -29.99
C GLN A 200 -11.36 -20.53 -28.78
N VAL A 201 -12.62 -20.12 -28.61
CA VAL A 201 -13.50 -20.64 -27.56
C VAL A 201 -14.41 -21.75 -28.11
N PRO A 202 -14.84 -22.71 -27.27
CA PRO A 202 -15.84 -23.70 -27.62
C PRO A 202 -17.13 -23.08 -28.14
N SER A 203 -17.91 -23.84 -28.92
CA SER A 203 -19.20 -23.39 -29.49
C SER A 203 -20.12 -22.79 -28.43
N ASP A 204 -20.10 -23.37 -27.23
CA ASP A 204 -21.01 -23.06 -26.14
C ASP A 204 -20.57 -21.80 -25.36
N LEU A 205 -19.30 -21.40 -25.52
CA LEU A 205 -18.68 -20.23 -24.87
C LEU A 205 -18.38 -19.08 -25.84
N ARG A 206 -18.89 -19.11 -27.07
CA ARG A 206 -18.69 -18.04 -28.06
C ARG A 206 -19.07 -16.65 -27.55
N SER A 207 -20.18 -16.55 -26.82
CA SER A 207 -20.60 -15.29 -26.19
C SER A 207 -19.63 -14.84 -25.09
N VAL A 208 -19.05 -15.78 -24.34
CA VAL A 208 -18.03 -15.49 -23.31
C VAL A 208 -16.73 -15.00 -23.97
N GLY A 209 -16.28 -15.64 -25.05
CA GLY A 209 -15.15 -15.17 -25.84
C GLY A 209 -15.34 -13.74 -26.35
N LEU A 210 -16.51 -13.44 -26.93
CA LEU A 210 -16.85 -12.08 -27.36
C LEU A 210 -16.92 -11.08 -26.18
N SER A 211 -17.40 -11.50 -25.01
CA SER A 211 -17.39 -10.64 -23.81
C SER A 211 -15.97 -10.34 -23.30
N LEU A 212 -15.07 -11.32 -23.38
CA LEU A 212 -13.65 -11.14 -23.05
C LEU A 212 -12.97 -10.20 -24.04
N TYR A 213 -13.32 -10.26 -25.31
CA TYR A 213 -12.89 -9.27 -26.30
C TYR A 213 -13.38 -7.86 -25.93
N LEU A 214 -14.68 -7.68 -25.65
CA LEU A 214 -15.24 -6.38 -25.28
C LEU A 214 -14.63 -5.82 -23.98
N SER A 215 -14.27 -6.68 -23.03
CA SER A 215 -13.68 -6.26 -21.76
C SER A 215 -12.29 -5.63 -21.91
N ILE A 216 -11.55 -5.92 -22.99
CA ILE A 216 -10.27 -5.28 -23.32
C ILE A 216 -10.44 -3.76 -23.40
N PHE A 217 -11.54 -3.30 -24.00
CA PHE A 217 -11.82 -1.86 -24.16
C PHE A 217 -12.28 -1.23 -22.86
N GLY A 218 -13.14 -1.89 -22.09
CA GLY A 218 -13.57 -1.39 -20.78
C GLY A 218 -12.40 -1.22 -19.80
N ILE A 219 -11.56 -2.25 -19.67
CA ILE A 219 -10.38 -2.21 -18.79
C ILE A 219 -9.30 -1.28 -19.34
N GLY A 220 -9.08 -1.28 -20.66
CA GLY A 220 -8.14 -0.38 -21.32
C GLY A 220 -8.50 1.10 -21.15
N SER A 221 -9.78 1.47 -21.25
CA SER A 221 -10.24 2.84 -20.98
C SER A 221 -10.01 3.24 -19.53
N PHE A 222 -10.28 2.36 -18.56
CA PHE A 222 -9.98 2.62 -17.15
C PHE A 222 -8.48 2.86 -16.92
N LEU A 223 -7.63 1.99 -17.49
CA LEU A 223 -6.18 2.11 -17.39
C LEU A 223 -5.66 3.38 -18.07
N SER A 224 -6.28 3.78 -19.19
CA SER A 224 -6.00 5.05 -19.87
C SER A 224 -6.37 6.25 -19.00
N SER A 225 -7.57 6.30 -18.42
CA SER A 225 -7.97 7.39 -17.51
C SER A 225 -7.07 7.47 -16.28
N PHE A 226 -6.67 6.32 -15.73
CA PHE A 226 -5.70 6.26 -14.63
C PHE A 226 -4.34 6.82 -15.05
N LEU A 227 -3.82 6.41 -16.21
CA LEU A 227 -2.55 6.90 -16.74
C LEU A 227 -2.59 8.41 -17.00
N ILE A 228 -3.67 8.91 -17.61
CA ILE A 228 -3.88 10.34 -17.86
C ILE A 228 -3.94 11.11 -16.54
N SER A 229 -4.73 10.65 -15.57
CA SER A 229 -4.83 11.29 -14.26
C SER A 229 -3.48 11.30 -13.53
N PHE A 230 -2.71 10.20 -13.61
CA PHE A 230 -1.38 10.12 -13.03
C PHE A 230 -0.40 11.07 -13.73
N ILE A 231 -0.39 11.11 -15.06
CA ILE A 231 0.47 12.01 -15.83
C ILE A 231 0.08 13.46 -15.56
N GLU A 232 -1.20 13.83 -15.65
CA GLU A 232 -1.71 15.17 -15.37
C GLU A 232 -1.37 15.62 -13.94
N LYS A 233 -1.51 14.73 -12.95
CA LYS A 233 -1.07 14.99 -11.57
C LYS A 233 0.45 15.09 -11.42
N ALA A 234 1.22 14.43 -12.28
CA ALA A 234 2.69 14.46 -12.25
C ALA A 234 3.30 15.63 -13.05
N THR A 235 2.65 16.08 -14.13
CA THR A 235 3.14 17.11 -15.06
C THR A 235 2.41 18.45 -14.96
N GLY A 236 1.21 18.50 -14.37
CA GLY A 236 0.33 19.67 -14.32
C GLY A 236 0.79 20.83 -13.43
N GLY A 237 2.07 20.95 -13.12
CA GLY A 237 2.63 22.07 -12.33
C GLY A 237 2.22 22.09 -10.85
N ASP A 238 1.23 21.32 -10.43
CA ASP A 238 0.81 21.19 -9.03
C ASP A 238 1.56 20.03 -8.36
N GLY A 239 2.68 20.32 -7.71
CA GLY A 239 3.47 19.34 -6.94
C GLY A 239 2.67 18.63 -5.83
N ARG A 240 1.44 19.06 -5.56
CA ARG A 240 0.57 18.57 -4.48
C ARG A 240 0.38 17.05 -4.50
N TYR A 241 0.33 16.43 -5.69
CA TYR A 241 0.04 15.00 -5.86
C TYR A 241 1.28 14.11 -6.06
N SER A 242 2.47 14.70 -6.28
CA SER A 242 3.74 13.93 -6.38
C SER A 242 4.03 13.16 -5.07
N CYS A 243 3.58 13.70 -3.93
CA CYS A 243 3.69 13.04 -2.63
C CYS A 243 2.85 11.74 -2.56
N GLU A 244 1.69 11.67 -3.22
CA GLU A 244 0.82 10.46 -3.24
C GLU A 244 1.54 9.30 -3.94
N GLY A 245 2.12 9.54 -5.12
CA GLY A 245 2.83 8.51 -5.89
C GLY A 245 4.05 7.96 -5.16
N VAL A 246 4.75 8.81 -4.41
CA VAL A 246 5.85 8.38 -3.54
C VAL A 246 5.36 7.46 -2.44
N GLU A 247 4.25 7.79 -1.80
CA GLU A 247 3.66 6.99 -0.73
C GLU A 247 3.22 5.61 -1.24
N VAL A 248 2.64 5.52 -2.44
CA VAL A 248 2.25 4.21 -3.02
C VAL A 248 3.47 3.32 -3.23
N ALA A 249 4.49 3.83 -3.93
CA ALA A 249 5.71 3.08 -4.20
C ALA A 249 6.40 2.66 -2.89
N GLU A 250 6.31 3.51 -1.87
CA GLU A 250 6.81 3.24 -0.53
C GLU A 250 6.14 2.08 0.16
N ARG A 251 4.81 2.11 0.22
CA ARG A 251 4.00 1.09 0.87
C ARG A 251 4.14 -0.24 0.15
N PHE A 252 4.17 -0.18 -1.18
CA PHE A 252 4.43 -1.34 -2.02
C PHE A 252 5.78 -1.98 -1.69
N ALA A 253 6.86 -1.18 -1.61
CA ALA A 253 8.20 -1.66 -1.30
C ALA A 253 8.33 -2.20 0.13
N TYR A 254 7.83 -1.46 1.12
CA TYR A 254 7.93 -1.84 2.53
C TYR A 254 7.19 -3.14 2.83
N TYR A 255 5.90 -3.21 2.48
CA TYR A 255 5.11 -4.41 2.75
C TYR A 255 5.53 -5.58 1.86
N GLY A 256 6.15 -5.30 0.71
CA GLY A 256 6.73 -6.30 -0.17
C GLY A 256 7.90 -7.04 0.45
N ILE A 257 8.76 -6.31 1.14
CA ILE A 257 9.86 -6.88 1.91
C ILE A 257 9.31 -7.47 3.20
N SER A 258 8.57 -6.68 3.99
CA SER A 258 8.16 -7.04 5.35
C SER A 258 7.25 -8.25 5.43
N SER A 259 6.35 -8.45 4.46
CA SER A 259 5.32 -9.51 4.55
C SER A 259 5.90 -10.92 4.38
N ASN A 260 7.00 -11.05 3.62
CA ASN A 260 7.58 -12.35 3.28
C ASN A 260 9.03 -12.51 3.75
N LEU A 261 9.56 -11.56 4.53
CA LEU A 261 10.94 -11.57 5.01
C LEU A 261 11.24 -12.82 5.86
N ILE A 262 10.29 -13.30 6.67
CA ILE A 262 10.49 -14.50 7.48
C ILE A 262 10.72 -15.76 6.62
N THR A 263 10.03 -15.87 5.49
CA THR A 263 10.21 -16.98 4.54
C THR A 263 11.58 -16.90 3.88
N TYR A 264 12.04 -15.70 3.52
CA TYR A 264 13.39 -15.50 2.97
C TYR A 264 14.50 -15.86 3.97
N LEU A 265 14.34 -15.46 5.24
CA LEU A 265 15.31 -15.75 6.29
C LEU A 265 15.36 -17.24 6.65
N THR A 266 14.22 -17.93 6.68
CA THR A 266 14.17 -19.35 7.03
C THR A 266 14.45 -20.29 5.86
N GLY A 267 14.13 -19.88 4.63
CA GLY A 267 14.37 -20.66 3.41
C GLY A 267 15.79 -20.43 2.85
N PRO A 268 15.97 -19.51 1.88
CA PRO A 268 17.27 -19.26 1.25
C PRO A 268 18.45 -18.99 2.19
N LEU A 269 18.20 -18.34 3.34
CA LEU A 269 19.25 -18.00 4.31
C LEU A 269 19.45 -19.04 5.41
N GLY A 270 18.56 -20.03 5.53
CA GLY A 270 18.66 -21.12 6.49
C GLY A 270 18.71 -20.72 7.96
N GLN A 271 18.16 -19.55 8.34
CA GLN A 271 18.05 -19.16 9.75
C GLN A 271 17.01 -20.01 10.46
N SER A 272 17.19 -20.20 11.78
CA SER A 272 16.14 -20.82 12.61
C SER A 272 14.87 -19.97 12.61
N THR A 273 13.71 -20.59 12.83
CA THR A 273 12.43 -19.87 12.87
C THR A 273 12.45 -18.75 13.93
N VAL A 274 13.08 -19.00 15.08
CA VAL A 274 13.29 -18.02 16.16
C VAL A 274 14.13 -16.85 15.69
N THR A 275 15.35 -17.10 15.22
CA THR A 275 16.28 -16.04 14.81
C THR A 275 15.72 -15.24 13.64
N ALA A 276 14.99 -15.88 12.72
CA ALA A 276 14.30 -15.19 11.64
C ALA A 276 13.20 -14.26 12.16
N ALA A 277 12.34 -14.72 13.08
CA ALA A 277 11.29 -13.91 13.68
C ALA A 277 11.87 -12.72 14.49
N GLU A 278 12.94 -12.95 15.26
CA GLU A 278 13.67 -11.91 15.98
C GLU A 278 14.24 -10.85 15.02
N ASN A 279 14.90 -11.27 13.93
CA ASN A 279 15.45 -10.35 12.93
C ASN A 279 14.36 -9.53 12.21
N VAL A 280 13.22 -10.13 11.85
CA VAL A 280 12.08 -9.41 11.27
C VAL A 280 11.52 -8.37 12.25
N ASN A 281 11.42 -8.74 13.53
CA ASN A 281 10.96 -7.85 14.60
C ASN A 281 11.95 -6.70 14.82
N ILE A 282 13.25 -6.97 14.85
CA ILE A 282 14.30 -5.95 14.99
C ILE A 282 14.27 -5.00 13.80
N TRP A 283 14.24 -5.51 12.56
CA TRP A 283 14.22 -4.70 11.35
C TRP A 283 12.98 -3.79 11.29
N SER A 284 11.79 -4.38 11.44
CA SER A 284 10.54 -3.64 11.31
C SER A 284 10.22 -2.80 12.55
N GLY A 285 10.74 -3.18 13.72
CA GLY A 285 10.64 -2.43 14.97
C GLY A 285 11.50 -1.17 14.94
N THR A 286 12.75 -1.31 14.48
CA THR A 286 13.66 -0.19 14.20
C THR A 286 12.99 0.78 13.21
N GLY A 287 12.47 0.30 12.08
CA GLY A 287 11.75 1.14 11.12
C GLY A 287 10.50 1.87 11.65
N SER A 288 9.94 1.42 12.78
CA SER A 288 8.78 2.05 13.43
C SER A 288 9.17 3.00 14.59
N LEU A 289 10.38 2.88 15.15
CA LEU A 289 10.91 3.78 16.20
C LEU A 289 11.68 4.98 15.66
N LEU A 290 12.37 4.81 14.53
CA LEU A 290 13.10 5.91 13.90
C LEU A 290 12.27 7.13 13.46
N PRO A 291 10.94 7.04 13.18
CA PRO A 291 10.11 8.23 13.03
C PRO A 291 10.18 9.22 14.19
N LEU A 292 10.42 8.78 15.43
CA LEU A 292 10.61 9.69 16.57
C LEU A 292 11.83 10.60 16.37
N LEU A 293 12.97 9.99 16.00
CA LEU A 293 14.20 10.72 15.73
C LEU A 293 14.06 11.61 14.48
N GLY A 294 13.43 11.09 13.42
CA GLY A 294 13.20 11.83 12.20
C GLY A 294 12.25 13.02 12.37
N ALA A 295 11.18 12.88 13.15
CA ALA A 295 10.28 13.98 13.50
C ALA A 295 11.01 15.04 14.33
N PHE A 296 11.78 14.63 15.35
CA PHE A 296 12.59 15.54 16.15
C PHE A 296 13.58 16.35 15.28
N VAL A 297 14.29 15.69 14.36
CA VAL A 297 15.23 16.35 13.43
C VAL A 297 14.51 17.28 12.45
N ALA A 298 13.37 16.86 11.90
CA ALA A 298 12.56 17.66 11.00
C ALA A 298 12.03 18.92 11.68
N ASP A 299 11.52 18.79 12.89
CA ASP A 299 10.84 19.87 13.61
C ASP A 299 11.81 20.77 14.39
N SER A 300 13.00 20.28 14.74
CA SER A 300 14.00 21.10 15.48
C SER A 300 15.06 21.74 14.58
N PHE A 301 15.52 21.09 13.51
CA PHE A 301 16.73 21.54 12.79
C PHE A 301 16.56 21.70 11.27
N LEU A 302 16.12 20.65 10.56
CA LEU A 302 16.27 20.56 9.11
C LEU A 302 15.04 21.05 8.32
N GLY A 303 13.86 21.07 8.93
CA GLY A 303 12.59 21.28 8.23
C GLY A 303 12.11 19.99 7.52
N ARG A 304 10.80 19.91 7.23
CA ARG A 304 10.14 18.69 6.73
C ARG A 304 10.71 18.21 5.38
N TYR A 305 10.89 19.10 4.41
CA TYR A 305 11.40 18.75 3.09
C TYR A 305 12.86 18.26 3.10
N ARG A 306 13.78 18.98 3.77
CA ARG A 306 15.19 18.59 3.82
C ARG A 306 15.38 17.28 4.57
N THR A 307 14.54 17.01 5.57
CA THR A 307 14.55 15.72 6.30
C THR A 307 14.07 14.57 5.40
N VAL A 308 13.04 14.78 4.58
CA VAL A 308 12.61 13.80 3.56
C VAL A 308 13.72 13.56 2.53
N LEU A 309 14.38 14.63 2.04
CA LEU A 309 15.47 14.53 1.08
C LEU A 309 16.69 13.81 1.65
N ALA A 310 17.12 14.15 2.87
CA ALA A 310 18.23 13.49 3.56
C ALA A 310 17.92 12.02 3.84
N SER A 311 16.69 11.69 4.23
CA SER A 311 16.24 10.30 4.43
C SER A 311 16.29 9.49 3.13
N LYS A 312 15.89 10.09 1.99
CA LYS A 312 15.95 9.41 0.69
C LYS A 312 17.38 9.31 0.14
N LEU A 313 18.23 10.32 0.31
CA LEU A 313 19.61 10.31 -0.17
C LEU A 313 20.50 9.34 0.62
N ASN A 314 20.26 9.18 1.94
CA ASN A 314 20.96 8.18 2.76
C ASN A 314 20.59 6.74 2.36
N LEU A 315 19.35 6.50 1.91
CA LEU A 315 18.97 5.21 1.31
C LEU A 315 19.78 4.93 0.04
N CYS A 316 20.03 5.94 -0.79
CA CYS A 316 20.85 5.80 -2.01
C CYS A 316 22.36 5.73 -1.74
N LYS A 317 22.89 6.47 -0.76
CA LYS A 317 24.32 6.50 -0.40
C LYS A 317 24.82 5.26 0.34
N ASN A 318 23.94 4.51 1.01
CA ASN A 318 24.29 3.22 1.61
C ASN A 318 24.14 2.04 0.63
N GLN A 319 23.91 2.32 -0.66
CA GLN A 319 23.82 1.34 -1.75
C GLN A 319 24.91 1.44 -2.88
N PRO A 320 26.10 2.09 -2.77
CA PRO A 320 26.87 2.44 -3.96
C PRO A 320 27.68 1.28 -4.57
N ASN A 321 27.74 0.10 -3.96
CA ASN A 321 28.55 -1.02 -4.49
C ASN A 321 27.71 -2.08 -5.23
N TYR A 322 26.75 -1.64 -6.05
CA TYR A 322 25.97 -2.52 -6.94
C TYR A 322 26.09 -2.11 -8.42
N SER A 323 27.31 -1.77 -8.85
CA SER A 323 27.66 -1.64 -10.27
C SER A 323 28.73 -2.66 -10.67
N ALA A 324 28.54 -3.93 -10.31
CA ALA A 324 29.20 -5.07 -10.96
C ALA A 324 28.60 -6.40 -10.45
N GLY A 325 28.06 -7.21 -11.36
CA GLY A 325 27.95 -8.66 -11.17
C GLY A 325 26.69 -9.17 -10.48
N ILE A 326 25.75 -9.65 -11.31
CA ILE A 326 24.60 -10.51 -10.97
C ILE A 326 25.05 -11.83 -10.28
N GLU A 327 26.35 -12.12 -10.19
CA GLU A 327 26.90 -13.32 -9.51
C GLU A 327 27.36 -13.12 -8.05
N ILE A 328 27.43 -11.88 -7.51
CA ILE A 328 27.92 -11.64 -6.13
C ILE A 328 26.78 -11.67 -5.08
N VAL A 329 25.52 -11.60 -5.52
CA VAL A 329 24.34 -11.70 -4.64
C VAL A 329 24.24 -13.07 -3.95
N VAL A 330 24.87 -14.11 -4.51
CA VAL A 330 24.82 -15.48 -3.97
C VAL A 330 26.00 -15.82 -3.04
N ALA A 331 27.14 -15.12 -3.15
CA ALA A 331 28.41 -15.59 -2.55
C ALA A 331 28.87 -14.91 -1.25
N LYS A 332 28.25 -13.81 -0.78
CA LYS A 332 28.69 -13.08 0.43
C LYS A 332 27.58 -12.81 1.47
N VAL A 333 26.65 -13.74 1.58
CA VAL A 333 25.40 -13.59 2.34
C VAL A 333 25.55 -13.86 3.85
N GLN A 334 26.68 -14.43 4.30
CA GLN A 334 26.89 -14.78 5.73
C GLN A 334 27.21 -13.60 6.68
N LYS A 335 27.56 -12.40 6.17
CA LYS A 335 27.83 -11.21 7.02
C LYS A 335 26.84 -10.05 6.77
N PHE A 336 25.71 -10.35 6.12
CA PHE A 336 24.77 -9.35 5.60
C PHE A 336 23.65 -8.82 6.54
N PRO A 337 23.39 -9.31 7.77
CA PRO A 337 22.27 -8.77 8.53
C PRO A 337 22.53 -7.31 8.95
N THR A 338 23.66 -6.96 9.55
CA THR A 338 23.83 -5.64 10.21
C THR A 338 23.69 -4.42 9.28
N ILE A 339 24.10 -4.50 8.01
CA ILE A 339 24.14 -3.35 7.07
C ILE A 339 22.77 -3.11 6.39
N LEU A 340 22.02 -4.17 6.08
CA LEU A 340 20.64 -4.06 5.60
C LEU A 340 19.67 -3.64 6.73
N HIS A 341 19.97 -4.02 7.99
CA HIS A 341 19.13 -3.68 9.15
C HIS A 341 19.14 -2.19 9.50
N THR A 342 20.26 -1.48 9.33
CA THR A 342 20.36 -0.06 9.68
C THR A 342 20.01 0.87 8.51
N GLY A 343 20.49 0.62 7.29
CA GLY A 343 20.32 1.54 6.16
C GLY A 343 18.88 1.74 5.67
N CYS A 344 18.13 0.64 5.50
CA CYS A 344 16.73 0.70 5.06
C CYS A 344 15.80 1.24 6.15
N ALA A 345 16.04 0.90 7.42
CA ALA A 345 15.24 1.39 8.54
C ALA A 345 15.48 2.90 8.80
N LEU A 346 16.72 3.39 8.63
CA LEU A 346 17.09 4.81 8.74
C LEU A 346 16.41 5.70 7.69
N GLY A 347 16.31 5.25 6.44
CA GLY A 347 15.57 5.99 5.40
C GLY A 347 14.05 5.94 5.56
N HIS A 348 13.54 4.92 6.26
CA HIS A 348 12.10 4.65 6.37
C HIS A 348 11.41 5.42 7.50
N GLY A 349 12.09 5.56 8.64
CA GLY A 349 11.51 6.13 9.86
C GLY A 349 11.21 7.62 9.74
N GLY A 350 12.20 8.42 9.33
CA GLY A 350 12.02 9.88 9.23
C GLY A 350 11.12 10.35 8.09
N ARG A 351 10.78 9.48 7.13
CA ARG A 351 10.00 9.84 5.94
C ARG A 351 8.50 9.87 6.19
N LYS A 352 7.94 8.88 6.89
CA LYS A 352 6.49 8.66 6.98
C LYS A 352 5.69 9.85 7.52
N PRO A 353 5.98 10.40 8.72
CA PRO A 353 5.21 11.53 9.24
C PRO A 353 5.49 12.81 8.42
N CYS A 354 6.71 12.96 7.92
CA CYS A 354 7.14 14.16 7.20
C CYS A 354 6.52 14.27 5.80
N ILE A 355 6.38 13.16 5.05
CA ILE A 355 5.81 13.20 3.69
C ILE A 355 4.30 13.43 3.70
N GLN A 356 3.60 12.81 4.65
CA GLN A 356 2.16 13.02 4.83
C GLN A 356 1.86 14.45 5.28
N ALA A 357 2.64 14.99 6.24
CA ALA A 357 2.53 16.37 6.66
C ALA A 357 2.90 17.34 5.52
N PHE A 358 3.99 17.08 4.81
CA PHE A 358 4.44 17.91 3.69
C PHE A 358 3.42 17.95 2.54
N GLY A 359 2.79 16.81 2.20
CA GLY A 359 1.69 16.78 1.23
C GLY A 359 0.48 17.58 1.70
N ALA A 360 0.13 17.50 2.99
CA ALA A 360 -0.96 18.29 3.57
C ALA A 360 -0.66 19.80 3.67
N ASP A 361 0.62 20.19 3.70
CA ASP A 361 1.09 21.58 3.70
C ASP A 361 1.02 22.21 2.30
N GLN A 362 0.75 21.43 1.24
CA GLN A 362 0.61 21.96 -0.12
C GLN A 362 -0.74 22.64 -0.37
N PHE A 363 -1.69 22.53 0.58
CA PHE A 363 -3.01 23.14 0.52
C PHE A 363 -3.08 24.30 1.51
N ASP A 364 -3.42 25.49 1.03
CA ASP A 364 -3.68 26.65 1.88
C ASP A 364 -4.97 26.45 2.69
N ARG A 365 -4.94 26.87 3.95
CA ARG A 365 -6.10 26.81 4.86
C ARG A 365 -6.99 28.05 4.73
N GLN A 366 -6.45 29.15 4.21
CA GLN A 366 -7.18 30.40 4.06
C GLN A 366 -8.05 30.40 2.79
N ASP A 367 -7.72 29.56 1.81
CA ASP A 367 -8.51 29.34 0.60
C ASP A 367 -9.58 28.25 0.84
N THR A 368 -10.85 28.61 0.65
CA THR A 368 -12.00 27.71 0.81
C THR A 368 -12.03 26.52 -0.16
N GLU A 369 -11.52 26.67 -1.38
CA GLU A 369 -11.49 25.60 -2.38
C GLU A 369 -10.29 24.67 -2.14
N GLU A 370 -9.10 25.21 -1.81
CA GLU A 370 -7.95 24.37 -1.42
C GLU A 370 -8.21 23.61 -0.11
N CYS A 371 -8.93 24.22 0.85
CA CYS A 371 -9.32 23.58 2.10
C CYS A 371 -10.26 22.38 1.88
N LYS A 372 -11.21 22.48 0.94
CA LYS A 372 -12.06 21.34 0.55
C LYS A 372 -11.25 20.28 -0.20
N ALA A 373 -10.36 20.69 -1.11
CA ALA A 373 -9.49 19.80 -1.88
C ALA A 373 -8.56 18.97 -0.97
N LYS A 374 -8.10 19.54 0.14
CA LYS A 374 -7.32 18.84 1.17
C LYS A 374 -8.03 17.62 1.75
N GLY A 375 -9.35 17.69 1.94
CA GLY A 375 -10.15 16.55 2.39
C GLY A 375 -10.16 15.41 1.35
N SER A 376 -10.29 15.77 0.07
CA SER A 376 -10.19 14.82 -1.05
C SER A 376 -8.80 14.18 -1.14
N PHE A 377 -7.73 14.96 -0.96
CA PHE A 377 -6.35 14.48 -0.90
C PHE A 377 -6.15 13.37 0.15
N PHE A 378 -6.64 13.54 1.38
CA PHE A 378 -6.49 12.50 2.41
C PHE A 378 -7.27 11.22 2.08
N ASN A 379 -8.44 11.33 1.46
CA ASN A 379 -9.22 10.16 1.02
C ASN A 379 -8.47 9.37 -0.06
N TRP A 380 -7.95 10.07 -1.07
CA TRP A 380 -7.13 9.46 -2.13
C TRP A 380 -5.83 8.87 -1.58
N TRP A 381 -5.14 9.59 -0.69
CA TRP A 381 -3.95 9.10 0.01
C TRP A 381 -4.21 7.77 0.72
N TYR A 382 -5.32 7.68 1.44
CA TYR A 382 -5.69 6.46 2.17
C TYR A 382 -6.01 5.29 1.23
N PHE A 383 -6.79 5.54 0.17
CA PHE A 383 -7.09 4.56 -0.86
C PHE A 383 -5.81 4.00 -1.49
N PHE A 384 -4.94 4.89 -1.94
CA PHE A 384 -3.67 4.55 -2.58
C PHE A 384 -2.71 3.79 -1.67
N MET A 385 -2.64 4.16 -0.39
CA MET A 385 -1.91 3.41 0.63
C MET A 385 -2.43 1.96 0.69
N CYS A 386 -3.75 1.78 0.82
CA CYS A 386 -4.35 0.45 0.94
C CYS A 386 -4.15 -0.41 -0.32
N SER A 387 -4.34 0.19 -1.50
CA SER A 387 -4.09 -0.49 -2.79
C SER A 387 -2.64 -0.90 -2.96
N GLY A 388 -1.68 -0.06 -2.56
CA GLY A 388 -0.25 -0.37 -2.61
C GLY A 388 0.13 -1.56 -1.71
N VAL A 389 -0.43 -1.65 -0.50
CA VAL A 389 -0.22 -2.79 0.40
C VAL A 389 -0.84 -4.06 -0.18
N LEU A 390 -2.09 -3.99 -0.66
CA LEU A 390 -2.79 -5.14 -1.24
C LEU A 390 -2.07 -5.69 -2.47
N ALA A 391 -1.67 -4.82 -3.40
CA ALA A 391 -0.93 -5.20 -4.59
C ALA A 391 0.40 -5.87 -4.24
N SER A 392 1.10 -5.35 -3.23
CA SER A 392 2.36 -5.93 -2.75
C SER A 392 2.18 -7.33 -2.17
N GLN A 393 1.16 -7.50 -1.31
CA GLN A 393 0.85 -8.79 -0.68
C GLN A 393 0.36 -9.85 -1.67
N LEU A 394 -0.24 -9.47 -2.80
CA LEU A 394 -0.73 -10.41 -3.82
C LEU A 394 0.30 -10.68 -4.92
N ILE A 395 0.88 -9.63 -5.50
CA ILE A 395 1.72 -9.72 -6.70
C ILE A 395 3.17 -9.99 -6.31
N LEU A 396 3.72 -9.23 -5.36
CA LEU A 396 5.15 -9.26 -5.08
C LEU A 396 5.56 -10.50 -4.28
N THR A 397 4.73 -10.92 -3.32
CA THR A 397 4.92 -12.20 -2.59
C THR A 397 4.88 -13.39 -3.55
N TYR A 398 4.00 -13.36 -4.55
CA TYR A 398 3.95 -14.38 -5.60
C TYR A 398 5.23 -14.40 -6.44
N ILE A 399 5.75 -13.23 -6.82
CA ILE A 399 7.04 -13.12 -7.53
C ILE A 399 8.19 -13.67 -6.69
N GLN A 400 8.20 -13.39 -5.39
CA GLN A 400 9.24 -13.86 -4.47
C GLN A 400 9.24 -15.38 -4.33
N ASP A 401 8.08 -15.98 -4.06
CA ASP A 401 7.97 -17.41 -3.77
C ASP A 401 8.02 -18.30 -5.04
N ASN A 402 7.46 -17.84 -6.16
CA ASN A 402 7.28 -18.69 -7.36
C ASN A 402 8.21 -18.33 -8.54
N LEU A 403 8.76 -17.12 -8.61
CA LEU A 403 9.57 -16.66 -9.74
C LEU A 403 11.04 -16.51 -9.35
N SER A 404 11.35 -15.53 -8.48
CA SER A 404 12.71 -15.26 -8.01
C SER A 404 12.74 -14.24 -6.88
N TRP A 405 13.48 -14.54 -5.82
CA TRP A 405 13.81 -13.60 -4.75
C TRP A 405 14.52 -12.34 -5.27
N SER A 406 15.40 -12.47 -6.26
CA SER A 406 16.14 -11.33 -6.85
C SER A 406 15.19 -10.33 -7.52
N LEU A 407 14.18 -10.81 -8.26
CA LEU A 407 13.15 -9.96 -8.84
C LEU A 407 12.25 -9.36 -7.76
N GLY A 408 11.90 -10.16 -6.75
CA GLY A 408 11.08 -9.76 -5.61
C GLY A 408 11.67 -8.63 -4.77
N PHE A 409 13.01 -8.50 -4.70
CA PHE A 409 13.68 -7.36 -4.08
C PHE A 409 14.03 -6.25 -5.07
N GLY A 410 14.32 -6.59 -6.33
CA GLY A 410 14.70 -5.63 -7.37
C GLY A 410 13.56 -4.69 -7.78
N ILE A 411 12.33 -5.19 -7.94
CA ILE A 411 11.16 -4.39 -8.35
C ILE A 411 10.88 -3.24 -7.35
N PRO A 412 10.78 -3.50 -6.02
CA PRO A 412 10.71 -2.43 -5.01
C PRO A 412 11.80 -1.36 -5.13
N CYS A 413 13.05 -1.77 -5.36
CA CYS A 413 14.19 -0.85 -5.47
C CYS A 413 14.03 0.10 -6.67
N ILE A 414 13.67 -0.43 -7.84
CA ILE A 414 13.44 0.37 -9.05
C ILE A 414 12.28 1.35 -8.83
N LEU A 415 11.16 0.87 -8.28
CA LEU A 415 10.00 1.72 -7.98
C LEU A 415 10.34 2.85 -7.00
N MET A 416 11.16 2.56 -5.98
CA MET A 416 11.62 3.57 -5.03
C MET A 416 12.54 4.62 -5.67
N ILE A 417 13.41 4.24 -6.61
CA ILE A 417 14.25 5.17 -7.37
C ILE A 417 13.38 6.05 -8.27
N CYS A 418 12.43 5.47 -9.01
CA CYS A 418 11.47 6.22 -9.82
C CYS A 418 10.67 7.21 -8.97
N ALA A 419 10.17 6.78 -7.80
CA ALA A 419 9.46 7.64 -6.87
C ALA A 419 10.35 8.77 -6.32
N LEU A 420 11.63 8.54 -6.07
CA LEU A 420 12.57 9.59 -5.70
C LEU A 420 12.74 10.60 -6.84
N ILE A 421 12.93 10.15 -8.08
CA ILE A 421 13.06 11.03 -9.24
C ILE A 421 11.81 11.91 -9.40
N ILE A 422 10.62 11.30 -9.35
CA ILE A 422 9.33 12.02 -9.43
C ILE A 422 9.21 13.06 -8.31
N PHE A 423 9.60 12.70 -7.09
CA PHE A 423 9.60 13.63 -5.96
C PHE A 423 10.55 14.81 -6.18
N LEU A 424 11.74 14.57 -6.71
CA LEU A 424 12.74 15.60 -7.00
C LEU A 424 12.31 16.52 -8.14
N LEU A 425 11.66 15.98 -9.17
CA LEU A 425 11.11 16.78 -10.27
C LEU A 425 10.05 17.78 -9.77
N GLY A 426 9.26 17.41 -8.76
CA GLY A 426 8.30 18.30 -8.10
C GLY A 426 8.93 19.37 -7.19
N SER A 427 10.25 19.39 -6.99
CA SER A 427 10.91 20.32 -6.05
C SER A 427 10.69 21.81 -6.36
N ARG A 428 10.48 22.15 -7.63
CA ARG A 428 10.20 23.53 -8.06
C ARG A 428 8.74 23.96 -7.86
N THR A 429 7.84 23.03 -7.59
CA THR A 429 6.40 23.30 -7.47
C THR A 429 5.89 23.18 -6.03
N TYR A 430 6.71 22.69 -5.09
CA TYR A 430 6.30 22.57 -3.70
C TYR A 430 6.26 23.91 -2.95
N ARG A 431 5.24 24.08 -2.11
CA ARG A 431 5.20 25.12 -1.09
C ARG A 431 5.99 24.67 0.14
N TYR A 432 6.94 25.49 0.56
CA TYR A 432 7.78 25.23 1.73
C TYR A 432 7.25 26.03 2.92
N SER A 433 6.89 25.34 4.00
CA SER A 433 6.54 26.00 5.25
C SER A 433 7.78 26.68 5.84
N VAL A 434 7.72 28.00 6.00
CA VAL A 434 8.74 28.79 6.71
C VAL A 434 8.51 28.60 8.20
N LYS A 435 9.53 28.16 8.93
CA LYS A 435 9.49 28.12 10.39
C LYS A 435 9.75 29.53 10.91
N THR A 436 8.78 30.12 11.58
CA THR A 436 8.99 31.32 12.40
C THR A 436 9.85 30.92 13.61
N GLU A 437 10.88 31.69 13.92
CA GLU A 437 11.88 31.47 14.99
C GLU A 437 11.30 31.63 16.41
N GLU A 438 10.08 31.13 16.67
CA GLU A 438 9.57 31.01 18.04
C GLU A 438 10.04 29.67 18.62
N ASN A 439 10.56 29.71 19.86
CA ASN A 439 11.14 28.56 20.58
C ASN A 439 10.43 27.23 20.26
N THR A 440 11.18 26.25 19.77
CA THR A 440 10.63 24.93 19.39
C THR A 440 9.82 24.33 20.56
N ALA A 441 8.64 23.78 20.28
CA ALA A 441 7.75 23.22 21.31
C ALA A 441 8.44 22.16 22.22
N PHE A 442 9.47 21.46 21.71
CA PHE A 442 10.34 20.60 22.51
C PHE A 442 11.11 21.33 23.61
N PHE A 443 11.67 22.50 23.29
CA PHE A 443 12.39 23.33 24.27
C PHE A 443 11.42 23.87 25.32
N ARG A 444 10.23 24.32 24.89
CA ARG A 444 9.15 24.81 25.76
C ARG A 444 8.70 23.76 26.78
N ILE A 445 8.36 22.55 26.32
CA ILE A 445 7.96 21.45 27.20
C ILE A 445 9.15 20.95 28.04
N GLY A 446 10.35 20.87 27.47
CA GLY A 446 11.56 20.46 28.19
C GLY A 446 11.89 21.41 29.35
N GLN A 447 11.72 22.72 29.15
CA GLN A 447 11.88 23.73 30.20
C GLN A 447 10.93 23.51 31.37
N VAL A 448 9.67 23.13 31.11
CA VAL A 448 8.70 22.81 32.16
C VAL A 448 9.20 21.65 33.03
N PHE A 449 9.70 20.57 32.42
CA PHE A 449 10.24 19.42 33.17
C PHE A 449 11.47 19.79 34.00
N VAL A 450 12.39 20.57 33.43
CA VAL A 450 13.61 21.04 34.11
C VAL A 450 13.25 21.97 35.29
N ALA A 451 12.35 22.93 35.07
CA ALA A 451 11.88 23.85 36.10
C ALA A 451 11.14 23.11 37.23
N ALA A 452 10.24 22.17 36.89
CA ALA A 452 9.53 21.35 37.88
C ALA A 452 10.48 20.50 38.73
N PHE A 453 11.48 19.87 38.11
CA PHE A 453 12.46 19.04 38.82
C PHE A 453 13.37 19.88 39.74
N ARG A 454 13.81 21.04 39.25
CA ARG A 454 14.65 21.96 40.03
C ARG A 454 13.89 22.53 41.24
N ASN A 455 12.59 22.78 41.07
CA ASN A 455 11.71 23.31 42.11
C ASN A 455 11.06 22.22 42.98
N TRP A 456 11.45 20.94 42.81
CA TRP A 456 10.85 19.80 43.54
C TRP A 456 11.00 19.89 45.06
N ARG A 457 12.04 20.59 45.56
CA ARG A 457 12.33 20.72 47.00
C ARG A 457 11.68 21.94 47.67
N ILE A 458 10.90 22.75 46.96
CA ILE A 458 10.28 23.96 47.52
C ILE A 458 9.04 23.57 48.36
N THR A 459 8.95 24.12 49.57
CA THR A 459 7.97 23.76 50.61
C THR A 459 6.52 24.11 50.22
N PRO A 460 5.50 23.29 50.56
CA PRO A 460 4.10 23.48 50.17
C PRO A 460 3.44 24.81 50.58
N SER A 461 4.00 25.53 51.55
CA SER A 461 3.42 26.76 52.09
C SER A 461 3.50 27.97 51.16
N VAL A 462 4.46 27.98 50.22
CA VAL A 462 4.59 29.05 49.19
C VAL A 462 3.61 28.82 48.04
N ILE A 463 3.25 27.55 47.80
CA ILE A 463 2.29 27.13 46.77
C ILE A 463 0.88 27.63 47.12
N ALA A 464 0.51 27.59 48.41
CA ALA A 464 -0.79 28.03 48.91
C ALA A 464 -1.03 29.55 48.76
N SER A 465 0.02 30.38 48.81
CA SER A 465 -0.11 31.85 48.65
C SER A 465 -0.27 32.30 47.19
N GLU A 466 0.22 31.53 46.21
CA GLU A 466 0.01 31.82 44.78
C GLU A 466 -1.22 31.09 44.19
N GLU A 467 -1.69 30.01 44.84
CA GLU A 467 -2.92 29.26 44.52
C GLU A 467 -4.19 30.14 44.54
N GLU A 468 -4.20 31.19 45.36
CA GLU A 468 -5.36 32.08 45.50
C GLU A 468 -5.53 33.05 44.31
N GLY A 469 -4.48 33.25 43.50
CA GLY A 469 -4.48 34.11 42.31
C GLY A 469 -4.92 33.44 41.00
N HIS A 470 -4.95 32.10 40.92
CA HIS A 470 -5.13 31.34 39.67
C HIS A 470 -6.42 30.48 39.63
N ARG A 471 -7.54 30.98 40.19
CA ARG A 471 -8.83 30.28 40.35
C ARG A 471 -9.67 30.07 39.06
N THR A 472 -9.05 29.70 37.93
CA THR A 472 -9.76 29.43 36.66
C THR A 472 -9.66 27.97 36.18
N ILE A 473 -9.00 27.08 36.91
CA ILE A 473 -8.73 25.69 36.49
C ILE A 473 -9.75 24.72 37.12
N PRO A 474 -10.30 23.74 36.37
CA PRO A 474 -11.08 22.66 36.96
C PRO A 474 -10.23 21.84 37.96
N HIS A 475 -10.73 21.68 39.18
CA HIS A 475 -10.04 21.02 40.31
C HIS A 475 -9.39 19.67 39.96
N GLN A 476 -9.98 18.89 39.03
CA GLN A 476 -9.45 17.59 38.59
C GLN A 476 -8.19 17.66 37.70
N SER A 477 -8.01 18.69 36.86
CA SER A 477 -6.78 18.84 36.03
C SER A 477 -5.60 19.32 36.88
N TYR A 478 -5.91 20.03 37.96
CA TYR A 478 -4.92 20.59 38.88
C TYR A 478 -4.20 19.51 39.71
N GLU A 479 -4.94 18.48 40.16
CA GLU A 479 -4.39 17.41 41.00
C GLU A 479 -3.55 16.37 40.23
N GLN A 480 -3.84 16.16 38.95
CA GLN A 480 -3.11 15.18 38.14
C GLN A 480 -1.72 15.73 37.75
N PHE A 481 -0.67 14.98 38.10
CA PHE A 481 0.73 15.38 37.94
C PHE A 481 1.09 16.70 38.67
N LYS A 482 0.64 16.84 39.93
CA LYS A 482 0.88 18.03 40.77
C LYS A 482 2.33 18.52 40.79
N PHE A 483 3.31 17.61 40.67
CA PHE A 483 4.73 17.97 40.62
C PHE A 483 5.10 18.93 39.47
N LEU A 484 4.38 18.90 38.34
CA LEU A 484 4.61 19.82 37.22
C LEU A 484 4.16 21.25 37.53
N ASN A 485 3.25 21.45 38.48
CA ASN A 485 2.82 22.79 38.90
C ASN A 485 3.98 23.54 39.58
N ASN A 486 5.00 22.84 40.08
CA ASN A 486 6.20 23.46 40.64
C ASN A 486 7.01 24.26 39.60
N ALA A 487 6.80 24.04 38.30
CA ALA A 487 7.40 24.82 37.23
C ALA A 487 6.87 26.27 37.15
N LEU A 488 5.72 26.55 37.77
CA LEU A 488 5.12 27.90 37.82
C LEU A 488 5.75 28.79 38.89
N LEU A 489 6.49 28.21 39.84
CA LEU A 489 7.07 28.92 40.97
C LEU A 489 8.31 29.73 40.53
N SER A 490 8.30 31.03 40.83
CA SER A 490 9.48 31.88 40.67
C SER A 490 10.42 31.72 41.88
N THR A 491 11.71 31.49 41.63
CA THR A 491 12.71 31.45 42.71
C THR A 491 13.13 32.88 43.00
N TYR A 492 12.76 33.43 44.16
CA TYR A 492 13.02 34.84 44.52
C TYR A 492 14.52 35.22 44.60
N ASP A 493 15.44 34.25 44.61
CA ASP A 493 16.86 34.48 44.95
C ASP A 493 17.90 34.19 43.84
N SER A 494 17.51 33.88 42.60
CA SER A 494 18.51 33.68 41.53
C SER A 494 18.67 34.91 40.63
N LYS A 495 19.79 35.62 40.78
CA LYS A 495 20.32 36.61 39.83
C LYS A 495 20.67 35.94 38.50
N GLU A 496 19.70 35.80 37.59
CA GLU A 496 19.87 35.68 36.13
C GLU A 496 18.47 35.52 35.50
N ASP A 497 18.25 36.15 34.33
CA ASP A 497 17.01 36.17 33.54
C ASP A 497 16.27 34.83 33.47
N GLN A 498 15.39 34.59 34.44
CA GLN A 498 14.71 33.31 34.57
C GLN A 498 13.30 33.40 34.02
N LYS A 499 13.11 32.82 32.83
CA LYS A 499 11.81 32.76 32.16
C LYS A 499 10.90 31.80 32.94
N VAL A 500 9.94 32.34 33.69
CA VAL A 500 8.91 31.56 34.39
C VAL A 500 8.02 30.88 33.35
N CYS A 501 7.76 29.57 33.52
CA CYS A 501 6.87 28.83 32.63
C CYS A 501 5.43 29.31 32.81
N THR A 502 4.69 29.42 31.71
CA THR A 502 3.28 29.80 31.74
C THR A 502 2.39 28.61 32.08
N LEU A 503 1.19 28.87 32.59
CA LEU A 503 0.19 27.84 32.88
C LEU A 503 -0.16 27.00 31.63
N SER A 504 -0.21 27.63 30.45
CA SER A 504 -0.45 26.94 29.18
C SER A 504 0.63 25.90 28.88
N GLU A 505 1.90 26.24 29.09
CA GLU A 505 3.03 25.34 28.86
C GLU A 505 3.02 24.13 29.81
N VAL A 506 2.61 24.35 31.07
CA VAL A 506 2.47 23.28 32.06
C VAL A 506 1.33 22.33 31.70
N GLU A 507 0.19 22.83 31.25
CA GLU A 507 -0.94 21.98 30.80
C GLU A 507 -0.62 21.23 29.50
N GLU A 508 0.14 21.82 28.58
CA GLU A 508 0.67 21.12 27.40
C GLU A 508 1.56 19.93 27.81
N ALA A 509 2.48 20.14 28.76
CA ALA A 509 3.35 19.07 29.28
C ALA A 509 2.57 17.96 30.00
N LYS A 510 1.58 18.31 30.82
CA LYS A 510 0.67 17.34 31.46
C LYS A 510 -0.07 16.51 30.42
N THR A 511 -0.53 17.12 29.33
CA THR A 511 -1.28 16.43 28.28
C THR A 511 -0.42 15.38 27.57
N VAL A 512 0.86 15.66 27.33
CA VAL A 512 1.81 14.67 26.81
C VAL A 512 2.01 13.51 27.82
N LEU A 513 2.15 13.80 29.12
CA LEU A 513 2.27 12.74 30.15
C LEU A 513 1.03 11.85 30.25
N ARG A 514 -0.19 12.41 30.06
CA ARG A 514 -1.44 11.64 30.07
C ARG A 514 -1.48 10.53 29.02
N LEU A 515 -0.73 10.67 27.92
CA LEU A 515 -0.65 9.67 26.86
C LEU A 515 0.24 8.47 27.22
N ILE A 516 1.18 8.60 28.16
CA ILE A 516 2.14 7.55 28.50
C ILE A 516 1.46 6.27 29.04
N PRO A 517 0.52 6.34 30.01
CA PRO A 517 -0.16 5.13 30.48
C PRO A 517 -0.89 4.40 29.34
N VAL A 518 -1.57 5.15 28.46
CA VAL A 518 -2.25 4.59 27.28
C VAL A 518 -1.23 3.93 26.35
N TRP A 519 -0.12 4.61 26.06
CA TRP A 519 1.00 4.10 25.26
C TRP A 519 1.51 2.75 25.78
N ILE A 520 1.76 2.64 27.10
CA ILE A 520 2.25 1.41 27.75
C ILE A 520 1.24 0.29 27.58
N THR A 521 -0.04 0.55 27.86
CA THR A 521 -1.09 -0.48 27.78
C THR A 521 -1.33 -1.00 26.36
N CYS A 522 -1.02 -0.22 25.33
CA CYS A 522 -1.13 -0.65 23.95
C CYS A 522 0.08 -1.48 23.45
N LEU A 523 1.13 -1.69 24.28
CA LEU A 523 2.32 -2.43 23.85
C LEU A 523 2.07 -3.89 23.50
N GLY A 524 1.18 -4.62 24.19
CA GLY A 524 0.95 -6.01 23.78
C GLY A 524 -0.02 -6.17 22.63
N TYR A 525 -0.86 -5.16 22.31
CA TYR A 525 -1.44 -5.10 20.97
C TYR A 525 -0.31 -5.11 19.91
N ALA A 526 0.73 -4.30 20.12
CA ALA A 526 1.88 -4.28 19.21
C ALA A 526 2.70 -5.59 19.21
N VAL A 527 2.74 -6.33 20.33
CA VAL A 527 3.32 -7.68 20.38
C VAL A 527 2.51 -8.67 19.54
N VAL A 528 1.17 -8.65 19.63
CA VAL A 528 0.30 -9.48 18.78
C VAL A 528 0.43 -9.06 17.32
N PHE A 529 0.52 -7.77 17.05
CA PHE A 529 0.73 -7.23 15.71
C PHE A 529 2.02 -7.73 15.05
N ALA A 530 3.08 -7.95 15.82
CA ALA A 530 4.33 -8.51 15.31
C ALA A 530 4.18 -9.93 14.73
N GLN A 531 3.17 -10.69 15.16
CA GLN A 531 2.98 -12.08 14.75
C GLN A 531 2.43 -12.22 13.33
N SER A 532 1.70 -11.21 12.84
CA SER A 532 1.01 -11.27 11.55
C SER A 532 1.97 -11.42 10.35
N SER A 533 3.19 -10.89 10.45
CA SER A 533 4.24 -11.02 9.43
C SER A 533 5.31 -12.06 9.77
N THR A 534 5.16 -12.79 10.88
CA THR A 534 6.12 -13.79 11.36
C THR A 534 5.45 -15.15 11.51
N PHE A 535 5.05 -15.54 12.73
CA PHE A 535 4.53 -16.89 12.97
C PHE A 535 3.22 -17.20 12.26
N PHE A 536 2.37 -16.21 11.97
CA PHE A 536 1.17 -16.45 11.15
C PHE A 536 1.53 -16.93 9.74
N VAL A 537 2.58 -16.34 9.15
CA VAL A 537 3.11 -16.75 7.83
C VAL A 537 3.75 -18.13 7.90
N LYS A 538 4.49 -18.43 8.98
CA LYS A 538 5.11 -19.76 9.15
C LYS A 538 4.08 -20.85 9.40
N GLN A 539 3.08 -20.59 10.23
CA GLN A 539 1.94 -21.48 10.44
C GLN A 539 1.29 -21.81 9.09
N ALA A 540 0.92 -20.79 8.31
CA ALA A 540 0.35 -20.95 6.99
C ALA A 540 1.23 -21.76 6.02
N SER A 541 2.56 -21.63 6.12
CA SER A 541 3.49 -22.34 5.23
C SER A 541 3.47 -23.88 5.38
N THR A 542 2.94 -24.38 6.50
CA THR A 542 2.81 -25.84 6.75
C THR A 542 1.43 -26.40 6.39
N MET A 543 0.49 -25.55 6.00
CA MET A 543 -0.89 -25.93 5.67
C MET A 543 -1.05 -26.12 4.17
N ASP A 544 -2.12 -26.80 3.77
CA ASP A 544 -2.50 -26.91 2.36
C ASP A 544 -2.99 -25.54 1.85
N ARG A 545 -2.15 -24.90 1.03
CA ARG A 545 -2.37 -23.59 0.41
C ARG A 545 -2.90 -23.70 -1.02
N SER A 546 -3.29 -24.89 -1.45
CA SER A 546 -3.85 -25.07 -2.79
C SER A 546 -5.24 -24.42 -2.88
N ILE A 547 -5.36 -23.38 -3.71
CA ILE A 547 -6.67 -22.87 -4.15
C ILE A 547 -7.17 -23.75 -5.30
N SER A 548 -6.21 -24.26 -6.07
CA SER A 548 -6.44 -25.21 -7.14
C SER A 548 -5.21 -26.14 -7.25
N PRO A 549 -5.32 -27.32 -7.87
CA PRO A 549 -4.21 -28.28 -7.95
C PRO A 549 -2.91 -27.82 -8.66
N SER A 550 -2.91 -26.61 -9.25
CA SER A 550 -1.71 -25.99 -9.87
C SER A 550 -1.34 -24.63 -9.29
N PHE A 551 -2.22 -24.04 -8.48
CA PHE A 551 -1.98 -22.75 -7.88
C PHE A 551 -1.92 -22.90 -6.37
N GLU A 552 -0.69 -22.82 -5.87
CA GLU A 552 -0.41 -22.74 -4.46
C GLU A 552 -0.24 -21.27 -4.08
N LEU A 553 -1.07 -20.84 -3.13
CA LEU A 553 -1.04 -19.48 -2.66
C LEU A 553 0.24 -19.25 -1.81
N PRO A 554 1.05 -18.20 -2.07
CA PRO A 554 2.16 -17.82 -1.20
C PRO A 554 1.69 -17.63 0.25
N SER A 555 2.38 -18.19 1.25
CA SER A 555 1.92 -18.15 2.64
C SER A 555 1.80 -16.70 3.16
N ALA A 556 2.73 -15.83 2.77
CA ALA A 556 2.71 -14.41 3.09
C ALA A 556 1.52 -13.65 2.48
N SER A 557 0.96 -14.14 1.37
CA SER A 557 -0.15 -13.46 0.69
C SER A 557 -1.47 -13.53 1.44
N LEU A 558 -1.61 -14.40 2.45
CA LEU A 558 -2.77 -14.41 3.36
C LEU A 558 -2.96 -13.07 4.09
N ALA A 559 -1.88 -12.30 4.27
CA ALA A 559 -1.96 -10.96 4.82
C ALA A 559 -2.85 -10.02 3.98
N SER A 560 -3.13 -10.35 2.72
CA SER A 560 -4.12 -9.65 1.89
C SER A 560 -5.53 -9.69 2.48
N PHE A 561 -5.92 -10.77 3.18
CA PHE A 561 -7.21 -10.84 3.86
C PHE A 561 -7.33 -9.80 4.98
N CYS A 562 -6.24 -9.53 5.72
CA CYS A 562 -6.20 -8.42 6.68
C CYS A 562 -6.42 -7.07 5.99
N SER A 563 -5.76 -6.85 4.85
CA SER A 563 -5.87 -5.61 4.07
C SER A 563 -7.27 -5.41 3.49
N ILE A 564 -7.86 -6.45 2.90
CA ILE A 564 -9.24 -6.42 2.38
C ILE A 564 -10.23 -6.17 3.52
N SER A 565 -10.10 -6.89 4.63
CA SER A 565 -10.92 -6.72 5.84
C SER A 565 -10.87 -5.27 6.33
N ARG A 566 -9.67 -4.67 6.43
CA ARG A 566 -9.49 -3.27 6.83
C ARG A 566 -10.21 -2.29 5.90
N ILE A 567 -10.04 -2.45 4.57
CA ILE A 567 -10.67 -1.57 3.57
C ILE A 567 -12.19 -1.64 3.66
N LEU A 568 -12.75 -2.85 3.66
CA LEU A 568 -14.19 -3.07 3.76
C LEU A 568 -14.74 -2.55 5.09
N PHE A 569 -14.05 -2.84 6.19
CA PHE A 569 -14.51 -2.46 7.52
C PHE A 569 -14.53 -0.94 7.70
N ILE A 570 -13.56 -0.19 7.18
CA ILE A 570 -13.57 1.28 7.28
C ILE A 570 -14.74 1.87 6.51
N ALA A 571 -15.03 1.36 5.30
CA ALA A 571 -16.21 1.80 4.55
C ALA A 571 -17.52 1.51 5.32
N ILE A 572 -17.63 0.33 5.94
CA ILE A 572 -18.76 -0.04 6.79
C ILE A 572 -18.81 0.84 8.05
N TYR A 573 -17.66 1.12 8.66
CA TYR A 573 -17.56 1.92 9.86
C TYR A 573 -18.11 3.33 9.62
N ASP A 574 -17.67 4.00 8.56
CA ASP A 574 -18.09 5.37 8.26
C ASP A 574 -19.54 5.46 7.77
N ARG A 575 -20.00 4.49 6.97
CA ARG A 575 -21.34 4.54 6.34
C ARG A 575 -22.45 3.98 7.21
N LEU A 576 -22.16 2.97 8.03
CA LEU A 576 -23.18 2.26 8.82
C LEU A 576 -22.95 2.47 10.32
N PHE A 577 -21.74 2.16 10.82
CA PHE A 577 -21.49 2.18 12.25
C PHE A 577 -21.56 3.59 12.85
N VAL A 578 -20.91 4.58 12.23
CA VAL A 578 -20.86 5.96 12.73
C VAL A 578 -22.26 6.61 12.80
N PRO A 579 -23.12 6.56 11.76
CA PRO A 579 -24.48 7.10 11.85
C PRO A 579 -25.33 6.42 12.93
N VAL A 580 -25.26 5.08 13.04
CA VAL A 580 -26.01 4.32 14.06
C VAL A 580 -25.50 4.63 15.46
N ALA A 581 -24.18 4.63 15.66
CA ALA A 581 -23.56 4.94 16.95
C ALA A 581 -23.86 6.39 17.36
N ARG A 582 -23.83 7.35 16.43
CA ARG A 582 -24.23 8.75 16.69
C ARG A 582 -25.67 8.84 17.18
N ALA A 583 -26.59 8.10 16.55
CA ALA A 583 -28.00 8.08 16.96
C ALA A 583 -28.17 7.52 18.38
N LEU A 584 -27.38 6.52 18.77
CA LEU A 584 -27.45 5.87 20.09
C LEU A 584 -26.71 6.64 21.19
N THR A 585 -25.48 7.09 20.94
CA THR A 585 -24.61 7.70 21.96
C THR A 585 -24.74 9.22 22.05
N ARG A 586 -25.37 9.84 21.04
CA ARG A 586 -25.44 11.31 20.85
C ARG A 586 -24.07 12.00 20.76
N LYS A 587 -22.99 11.26 20.51
CA LYS A 587 -21.64 11.81 20.31
C LYS A 587 -21.38 12.04 18.82
N PRO A 588 -20.76 13.16 18.41
CA PRO A 588 -20.49 13.46 17.00
C PRO A 588 -19.52 12.48 16.34
N SER A 589 -18.68 11.76 17.08
CA SER A 589 -17.81 10.70 16.55
C SER A 589 -18.44 9.30 16.59
N GLY A 590 -19.67 9.15 17.12
CA GLY A 590 -20.31 7.85 17.37
C GLY A 590 -19.78 7.16 18.64
N ILE A 591 -18.49 6.85 18.70
CA ILE A 591 -17.80 6.34 19.90
C ILE A 591 -16.57 7.19 20.23
N THR A 592 -16.06 7.09 21.45
CA THR A 592 -14.83 7.82 21.83
C THR A 592 -13.58 7.15 21.26
N MET A 593 -12.50 7.91 21.08
CA MET A 593 -11.20 7.40 20.61
C MET A 593 -10.70 6.24 21.49
N LEU A 594 -10.87 6.32 22.82
CA LEU A 594 -10.45 5.27 23.75
C LEU A 594 -11.35 4.01 23.63
N GLN A 595 -12.66 4.17 23.46
CA GLN A 595 -13.54 3.04 23.18
C GLN A 595 -13.19 2.34 21.86
N ARG A 596 -12.81 3.12 20.84
CA ARG A 596 -12.37 2.60 19.54
C ARG A 596 -11.11 1.74 19.69
N ILE A 597 -10.09 2.24 20.40
CA ILE A 597 -8.85 1.50 20.69
C ILE A 597 -9.14 0.24 21.51
N GLY A 598 -9.89 0.35 22.61
CA GLY A 598 -10.20 -0.79 23.49
C GLY A 598 -10.98 -1.90 22.76
N THR A 599 -11.92 -1.53 21.88
CA THR A 599 -12.66 -2.50 21.04
C THR A 599 -11.71 -3.26 20.12
N GLY A 600 -10.77 -2.56 19.49
CA GLY A 600 -9.77 -3.19 18.64
C GLY A 600 -8.80 -4.10 19.42
N MET A 601 -8.37 -3.70 20.62
CA MET A 601 -7.57 -4.55 21.50
C MET A 601 -8.30 -5.83 21.92
N PHE A 602 -9.59 -5.74 22.22
CA PHE A 602 -10.43 -6.91 22.50
C PHE A 602 -10.51 -7.86 21.29
N LEU A 603 -10.81 -7.31 20.10
CA LEU A 603 -10.87 -8.12 18.87
C LEU A 603 -9.50 -8.74 18.52
N SER A 604 -8.40 -8.05 18.82
CA SER A 604 -7.05 -8.59 18.66
C SER A 604 -6.82 -9.79 19.59
N ALA A 605 -7.25 -9.72 20.85
CA ALA A 605 -7.19 -10.85 21.80
C ALA A 605 -8.02 -12.05 21.33
N VAL A 606 -9.21 -11.80 20.77
CA VAL A 606 -10.04 -12.86 20.16
C VAL A 606 -9.34 -13.45 18.93
N SER A 607 -8.74 -12.63 18.07
CA SER A 607 -8.05 -13.10 16.86
C SER A 607 -6.88 -14.04 17.17
N ILE A 608 -6.08 -13.73 18.20
CA ILE A 608 -4.94 -14.57 18.59
C ILE A 608 -5.41 -15.85 19.30
N ALA A 609 -6.52 -15.81 20.06
CA ALA A 609 -7.14 -17.01 20.61
C ALA A 609 -7.68 -17.94 19.50
N VAL A 610 -8.31 -17.39 18.47
CA VAL A 610 -8.73 -18.17 17.28
C VAL A 610 -7.51 -18.77 16.58
N ALA A 611 -6.43 -18.01 16.41
CA ALA A 611 -5.19 -18.54 15.83
C ALA A 611 -4.57 -19.67 16.68
N ALA A 612 -4.64 -19.57 18.01
CA ALA A 612 -4.22 -20.64 18.93
C ALA A 612 -5.04 -21.91 18.74
N LEU A 613 -6.38 -21.80 18.66
CA LEU A 613 -7.26 -22.94 18.42
C LEU A 613 -7.00 -23.62 17.07
N VAL A 614 -6.78 -22.82 16.02
CA VAL A 614 -6.43 -23.34 14.69
C VAL A 614 -5.08 -24.07 14.74
N GLU A 615 -4.10 -23.55 15.49
CA GLU A 615 -2.80 -24.20 15.64
C GLU A 615 -2.88 -25.52 16.40
N MET A 616 -3.66 -25.56 17.49
CA MET A 616 -3.92 -26.80 18.21
C MET A 616 -4.50 -27.87 17.28
N LYS A 617 -5.47 -27.48 16.44
CA LYS A 617 -6.06 -28.42 15.49
C LYS A 617 -5.06 -28.87 14.41
N ARG A 618 -4.21 -27.96 13.93
CA ARG A 618 -3.15 -28.30 12.96
C ARG A 618 -2.16 -29.31 13.54
N LEU A 619 -1.74 -29.11 14.80
CA LEU A 619 -0.83 -30.03 15.50
C LEU A 619 -1.47 -31.41 15.75
N GLU A 620 -2.75 -31.45 16.13
CA GLU A 620 -3.50 -32.70 16.28
C GLU A 620 -3.52 -33.50 14.97
N ILE A 621 -3.83 -32.85 13.83
CA ILE A 621 -3.81 -33.49 12.52
C ILE A 621 -2.38 -33.95 12.15
N ALA A 622 -1.36 -33.15 12.43
CA ALA A 622 0.03 -33.56 12.19
C ALA A 622 0.42 -34.81 12.99
N GLN A 623 -0.10 -34.98 14.20
CA GLN A 623 0.08 -36.17 15.02
C GLN A 623 -0.69 -37.38 14.48
N GLU A 624 -1.97 -37.21 14.14
CA GLU A 624 -2.83 -38.27 13.58
C GLU A 624 -2.24 -38.89 12.30
N TYR A 625 -1.66 -38.05 11.43
CA TYR A 625 -1.02 -38.49 10.17
C TYR A 625 0.45 -38.89 10.33
N GLY A 626 1.02 -38.86 11.55
CA GLY A 626 2.41 -39.23 11.81
C GLY A 626 3.46 -38.28 11.22
N LEU A 627 3.09 -37.03 10.93
CA LEU A 627 3.93 -36.02 10.25
C LEU A 627 4.83 -35.20 11.20
N VAL A 628 4.79 -35.47 12.51
CA VAL A 628 5.50 -34.70 13.54
C VAL A 628 7.01 -34.61 13.29
N ASN A 629 7.63 -35.65 12.72
CA ASN A 629 9.07 -35.70 12.46
C ASN A 629 9.47 -35.20 11.06
N GLU A 630 8.50 -34.81 10.24
CA GLU A 630 8.68 -34.44 8.84
C GLU A 630 8.56 -32.90 8.67
N PRO A 631 9.69 -32.15 8.65
CA PRO A 631 9.67 -30.68 8.73
C PRO A 631 9.18 -29.97 7.47
N ASN A 632 9.26 -30.63 6.31
CA ASN A 632 8.94 -30.02 5.00
C ASN A 632 7.63 -30.55 4.41
N VAL A 633 6.91 -31.41 5.13
CA VAL A 633 5.67 -32.00 4.64
C VAL A 633 4.48 -31.13 5.06
N THR A 634 3.62 -30.83 4.10
CA THR A 634 2.38 -30.08 4.32
C THR A 634 1.39 -30.93 5.10
N VAL A 635 0.86 -30.38 6.19
CA VAL A 635 -0.24 -30.97 6.96
C VAL A 635 -1.49 -30.95 6.09
N PRO A 636 -2.28 -32.04 6.02
CA PRO A 636 -3.51 -32.12 5.22
C PRO A 636 -4.65 -31.33 5.87
N MET A 637 -4.41 -30.04 6.14
CA MET A 637 -5.33 -29.08 6.71
C MET A 637 -5.34 -27.84 5.83
N SER A 638 -6.51 -27.43 5.38
CA SER A 638 -6.63 -26.29 4.49
C SER A 638 -6.29 -24.97 5.15
N VAL A 639 -5.55 -24.11 4.46
CA VAL A 639 -5.16 -22.78 4.93
C VAL A 639 -6.36 -21.84 5.19
N TRP A 640 -7.53 -22.15 4.63
CA TRP A 640 -8.77 -21.36 4.83
C TRP A 640 -9.20 -21.27 6.30
N TRP A 641 -8.78 -22.21 7.15
CA TRP A 641 -9.00 -22.16 8.60
C TRP A 641 -8.34 -20.95 9.28
N LEU A 642 -7.31 -20.35 8.67
CA LEU A 642 -6.69 -19.12 9.17
C LEU A 642 -7.46 -17.86 8.77
N VAL A 643 -8.34 -17.90 7.76
CA VAL A 643 -9.03 -16.69 7.28
C VAL A 643 -9.82 -15.96 8.38
N PRO A 644 -10.56 -16.63 9.28
CA PRO A 644 -11.25 -15.95 10.37
C PRO A 644 -10.32 -15.13 11.28
N SER A 645 -9.13 -15.65 11.63
CA SER A 645 -8.18 -14.92 12.47
C SER A 645 -7.59 -13.72 11.73
N TYR A 646 -7.26 -13.85 10.44
CA TYR A 646 -6.79 -12.73 9.60
C TYR A 646 -7.88 -11.65 9.40
N VAL A 647 -9.13 -12.03 9.15
CA VAL A 647 -10.24 -11.08 8.98
C VAL A 647 -10.51 -10.33 10.29
N LEU A 648 -10.62 -11.04 11.41
CA LEU A 648 -10.79 -10.44 12.74
C LEU A 648 -9.63 -9.52 13.09
N PHE A 649 -8.40 -9.95 12.81
CA PHE A 649 -7.20 -9.12 13.03
C PHE A 649 -7.24 -7.85 12.15
N GLY A 650 -7.68 -7.95 10.90
CA GLY A 650 -7.88 -6.78 10.02
C GLY A 650 -8.90 -5.77 10.57
N VAL A 651 -10.00 -6.23 11.14
CA VAL A 651 -11.00 -5.37 11.81
C VAL A 651 -10.42 -4.77 13.10
N ALA A 652 -9.76 -5.59 13.92
CA ALA A 652 -9.09 -5.15 15.14
C ALA A 652 -8.08 -4.03 14.87
N ASP A 653 -7.31 -4.17 13.78
CA ASP A 653 -6.34 -3.19 13.34
C ASP A 653 -6.98 -1.90 12.84
N ALA A 654 -8.09 -1.98 12.09
CA ALA A 654 -8.86 -0.80 11.68
C ALA A 654 -9.40 0.02 12.87
N PHE A 655 -9.82 -0.65 13.95
CA PHE A 655 -10.21 0.02 15.19
C PHE A 655 -9.01 0.62 15.93
N THR A 656 -7.98 -0.21 16.19
CA THR A 656 -6.87 0.15 17.07
C THR A 656 -5.93 1.18 16.44
N MET A 657 -5.50 0.96 15.20
CA MET A 657 -4.55 1.86 14.53
C MET A 657 -5.16 3.21 14.24
N VAL A 658 -6.41 3.25 13.74
CA VAL A 658 -7.07 4.54 13.48
C VAL A 658 -7.34 5.26 14.80
N GLY A 659 -7.81 4.56 15.84
CA GLY A 659 -8.03 5.15 17.16
C GLY A 659 -6.75 5.68 17.82
N LEU A 660 -5.62 4.96 17.71
CA LEU A 660 -4.32 5.41 18.21
C LEU A 660 -3.82 6.63 17.43
N GLN A 661 -3.94 6.61 16.11
CA GLN A 661 -3.56 7.74 15.28
C GLN A 661 -4.36 8.99 15.64
N GLU A 662 -5.68 8.86 15.79
CA GLU A 662 -6.61 9.94 16.14
C GLU A 662 -6.31 10.48 17.55
N LEU A 663 -6.18 9.60 18.55
CA LEU A 663 -5.87 9.99 19.93
C LEU A 663 -4.53 10.72 20.03
N PHE A 664 -3.45 10.14 19.49
CA PHE A 664 -2.13 10.75 19.64
C PHE A 664 -1.95 12.00 18.78
N TYR A 665 -2.75 12.18 17.72
CA TYR A 665 -2.75 13.41 16.93
C TYR A 665 -3.56 14.53 17.59
N ASP A 666 -4.75 14.23 18.09
CA ASP A 666 -5.68 15.25 18.62
C ASP A 666 -5.35 15.67 20.05
N GLN A 667 -4.76 14.79 20.85
CA GLN A 667 -4.47 15.10 22.25
C GLN A 667 -3.17 15.87 22.44
N VAL A 668 -2.22 15.82 21.51
CA VAL A 668 -0.99 16.62 21.61
C VAL A 668 -1.21 18.07 21.16
N PRO A 669 -0.42 19.04 21.67
CA PRO A 669 -0.46 20.43 21.21
C PRO A 669 -0.28 20.55 19.68
N SER A 670 -0.81 21.62 19.08
CA SER A 670 -0.74 21.86 17.62
C SER A 670 0.67 21.74 17.05
N ASP A 671 1.65 22.22 17.81
CA ASP A 671 3.06 22.29 17.43
C ASP A 671 3.75 20.91 17.50
N LEU A 672 3.12 19.92 18.15
CA LEU A 672 3.66 18.59 18.42
C LEU A 672 2.87 17.47 17.75
N ARG A 673 1.99 17.79 16.80
CA ARG A 673 1.19 16.79 16.08
C ARG A 673 2.03 15.72 15.35
N SER A 674 3.17 16.10 14.79
CA SER A 674 4.17 15.19 14.22
C SER A 674 4.79 14.25 15.27
N VAL A 675 4.98 14.76 16.48
CA VAL A 675 5.47 14.00 17.65
C VAL A 675 4.41 13.02 18.13
N GLY A 676 3.16 13.44 18.21
CA GLY A 676 2.02 12.56 18.45
C GLY A 676 1.98 11.39 17.46
N LEU A 677 2.12 11.68 16.16
CA LEU A 677 2.17 10.65 15.13
C LEU A 677 3.39 9.70 15.26
N SER A 678 4.54 10.21 15.68
CA SER A 678 5.70 9.34 15.93
C SER A 678 5.60 8.55 17.24
N LEU A 679 4.89 9.07 18.26
CA LEU A 679 4.60 8.36 19.50
C LEU A 679 3.66 7.17 19.30
N TYR A 680 2.67 7.23 18.40
CA TYR A 680 1.89 6.01 18.12
C TYR A 680 2.73 4.97 17.36
N LEU A 681 3.57 5.40 16.40
CA LEU A 681 4.46 4.49 15.65
C LEU A 681 5.47 3.82 16.57
N SER A 682 5.91 4.52 17.62
CA SER A 682 6.83 3.95 18.60
C SER A 682 6.21 2.83 19.44
N ILE A 683 4.88 2.81 19.65
CA ILE A 683 4.17 1.68 20.26
C ILE A 683 4.45 0.40 19.46
N LEU A 684 4.28 0.48 18.14
CA LEU A 684 4.53 -0.65 17.23
C LEU A 684 5.98 -1.10 17.27
N GLY A 685 6.93 -0.15 17.29
CA GLY A 685 8.34 -0.48 17.31
C GLY A 685 8.81 -1.08 18.63
N ALA A 686 8.40 -0.49 19.76
CA ALA A 686 8.68 -1.02 21.09
C ALA A 686 8.03 -2.39 21.31
N GLY A 687 6.79 -2.58 20.85
CA GLY A 687 6.10 -3.87 20.92
C GLY A 687 6.78 -4.97 20.11
N LYS A 688 7.39 -4.65 18.96
CA LYS A 688 8.19 -5.62 18.18
C LYS A 688 9.49 -6.02 18.89
N PHE A 689 10.17 -5.08 19.56
CA PHE A 689 11.30 -5.44 20.41
C PHE A 689 10.88 -6.28 21.60
N LEU A 690 9.75 -5.97 22.23
CA LEU A 690 9.19 -6.78 23.32
C LEU A 690 8.81 -8.18 22.82
N SER A 691 8.26 -8.30 21.62
CA SER A 691 7.98 -9.58 20.95
C SER A 691 9.26 -10.40 20.74
N SER A 692 10.32 -9.77 20.21
CA SER A 692 11.64 -10.40 20.07
C SER A 692 12.19 -10.89 21.42
N PHE A 693 12.11 -10.06 22.46
CA PHE A 693 12.51 -10.44 23.82
C PHE A 693 11.70 -11.62 24.36
N LEU A 694 10.37 -11.62 24.17
CA LEU A 694 9.49 -12.71 24.61
C LEU A 694 9.84 -14.03 23.91
N ILE A 695 10.05 -14.00 22.59
CA ILE A 695 10.47 -15.18 21.81
C ILE A 695 11.80 -15.71 22.36
N SER A 696 12.80 -14.83 22.55
CA SER A 696 14.11 -15.21 23.07
C SER A 696 14.06 -15.78 24.50
N ALA A 697 13.24 -15.18 25.37
CA ALA A 697 13.06 -15.64 26.74
C ALA A 697 12.39 -17.01 26.79
N ILE A 698 11.32 -17.22 26.02
CA ILE A 698 10.63 -18.51 25.94
C ILE A 698 11.57 -19.57 25.36
N GLU A 699 12.28 -19.28 24.27
CA GLU A 699 13.25 -20.20 23.65
C GLU A 699 14.29 -20.70 24.67
N ARG A 700 14.84 -19.78 25.49
CA ARG A 700 15.80 -20.15 26.55
C ARG A 700 15.18 -20.98 27.68
N LEU A 701 13.92 -20.72 28.02
CA LEU A 701 13.22 -21.45 29.08
C LEU A 701 12.75 -22.83 28.63
N THR A 702 12.42 -23.00 27.35
CA THR A 702 11.85 -24.24 26.82
C THR A 702 12.86 -25.16 26.14
N GLY A 703 13.92 -24.61 25.54
CA GLY A 703 14.95 -25.35 24.77
C GLY A 703 16.09 -25.98 25.59
N GLY A 704 16.04 -25.96 26.93
CA GLY A 704 17.08 -26.51 27.80
C GLY A 704 17.03 -28.04 27.98
N ASN A 705 18.18 -28.66 28.30
CA ASN A 705 18.33 -30.07 28.72
C ASN A 705 17.93 -31.14 27.70
N GLY A 706 18.15 -30.91 26.40
CA GLY A 706 17.87 -31.89 25.35
C GLY A 706 16.37 -32.07 25.02
N ARG A 707 15.52 -31.15 25.52
CA ARG A 707 14.10 -31.05 25.14
C ARG A 707 13.93 -30.11 23.95
N TYR A 708 12.92 -30.38 23.12
CA TYR A 708 12.55 -29.52 22.00
C TYR A 708 11.89 -28.23 22.50
N SER A 709 12.30 -27.10 21.94
CA SER A 709 11.72 -25.78 22.26
C SER A 709 10.32 -25.62 21.65
N TRP A 710 9.53 -24.69 22.18
CA TRP A 710 8.23 -24.33 21.60
C TRP A 710 8.36 -23.78 20.17
N PHE A 711 9.52 -23.27 19.78
CA PHE A 711 9.78 -22.70 18.47
C PHE A 711 10.73 -23.57 17.60
N ASP A 712 10.62 -24.90 17.71
CA ASP A 712 11.37 -25.84 16.88
C ASP A 712 11.32 -25.43 15.38
N ASN A 713 12.43 -25.64 14.67
CA ASN A 713 12.50 -25.36 13.23
C ASN A 713 11.52 -26.22 12.45
N ASN A 714 11.23 -27.43 12.95
CA ASN A 714 10.13 -28.24 12.49
C ASN A 714 8.82 -27.74 13.14
N LEU A 715 8.03 -26.98 12.38
CA LEU A 715 6.74 -26.49 12.87
C LEU A 715 5.73 -27.60 13.21
N ASN A 716 5.85 -28.80 12.65
CA ASN A 716 4.97 -29.93 13.01
C ASN A 716 5.29 -30.51 14.40
N ARG A 717 6.43 -30.12 14.98
CA ARG A 717 6.84 -30.43 16.36
C ARG A 717 6.80 -29.21 17.28
N ALA A 718 6.91 -28.00 16.73
CA ALA A 718 6.83 -26.75 17.47
C ALA A 718 5.44 -26.56 18.11
N HIS A 719 5.40 -25.91 19.27
CA HIS A 719 4.17 -25.61 20.01
C HIS A 719 3.86 -24.11 19.96
N LEU A 720 3.52 -23.63 18.76
CA LEU A 720 3.10 -22.24 18.54
C LEU A 720 1.75 -21.92 19.20
N ASP A 721 0.92 -22.93 19.43
CA ASP A 721 -0.33 -22.84 20.16
C ASP A 721 -0.13 -22.33 21.59
N TYR A 722 0.88 -22.84 22.31
CA TYR A 722 1.21 -22.36 23.66
C TYR A 722 1.66 -20.91 23.65
N PHE A 723 2.46 -20.52 22.66
CA PHE A 723 2.87 -19.13 22.50
C PHE A 723 1.67 -18.21 22.23
N TYR A 724 0.76 -18.60 21.33
CA TYR A 724 -0.45 -17.83 21.05
C TYR A 724 -1.38 -17.74 22.26
N TRP A 725 -1.50 -18.78 23.09
CA TRP A 725 -2.25 -18.72 24.35
C TRP A 725 -1.62 -17.77 25.37
N ILE A 726 -0.30 -17.73 25.48
CA ILE A 726 0.40 -16.72 26.31
C ILE A 726 0.07 -15.31 25.80
N LEU A 727 0.11 -15.09 24.48
CA LEU A 727 -0.23 -13.81 23.90
C LEU A 727 -1.70 -13.43 24.12
N ALA A 728 -2.62 -14.39 24.04
CA ALA A 728 -4.04 -14.18 24.35
C ALA A 728 -4.25 -13.77 25.82
N ALA A 729 -3.61 -14.48 26.76
CA ALA A 729 -3.67 -14.17 28.18
C ALA A 729 -3.06 -12.80 28.49
N LEU A 730 -1.88 -12.50 27.93
CA LEU A 730 -1.23 -11.20 28.07
C LEU A 730 -2.12 -10.07 27.52
N SER A 731 -2.75 -10.30 26.37
CA SER A 731 -3.68 -9.33 25.75
C SER A 731 -4.92 -9.08 26.63
N ALA A 732 -5.46 -10.12 27.29
CA ALA A 732 -6.57 -9.98 28.22
C ALA A 732 -6.19 -9.16 29.46
N VAL A 733 -5.02 -9.44 30.06
CA VAL A 733 -4.51 -8.66 31.21
C VAL A 733 -4.28 -7.20 30.82
N GLN A 734 -3.72 -6.96 29.64
CA GLN A 734 -3.52 -5.61 29.12
C GLN A 734 -4.82 -4.88 28.82
N LEU A 735 -5.84 -5.56 28.31
CA LEU A 735 -7.15 -4.97 28.10
C LEU A 735 -7.75 -4.49 29.44
N VAL A 736 -7.59 -5.26 30.52
CA VAL A 736 -8.03 -4.85 31.86
C VAL A 736 -7.27 -3.60 32.34
N MET A 737 -5.94 -3.58 32.19
CA MET A 737 -5.13 -2.40 32.52
C MET A 737 -5.52 -1.19 31.67
N TYR A 738 -5.72 -1.38 30.36
CA TYR A 738 -6.16 -0.36 29.42
C TYR A 738 -7.50 0.25 29.87
N MET A 739 -8.48 -0.58 30.22
CA MET A 739 -9.78 -0.09 30.70
C MET A 739 -9.67 0.74 31.97
N TYR A 740 -8.80 0.35 32.91
CA TYR A 740 -8.52 1.12 34.12
C TYR A 740 -7.97 2.53 33.78
N TYR A 741 -6.92 2.60 32.95
CA TYR A 741 -6.33 3.88 32.57
C TYR A 741 -7.25 4.72 31.68
N ALA A 742 -7.99 4.10 30.76
CA ALA A 742 -8.95 4.78 29.89
C ALA A 742 -10.08 5.43 30.70
N LYS A 743 -10.52 4.83 31.80
CA LYS A 743 -11.51 5.42 32.71
C LYS A 743 -10.96 6.64 33.47
N SER A 744 -9.67 6.64 33.77
CA SER A 744 -8.97 7.76 34.43
C SER A 744 -8.48 8.85 33.47
N TYR A 745 -8.61 8.64 32.15
CA TYR A 745 -8.05 9.54 31.15
C TYR A 745 -8.91 10.81 31.00
N ILE A 746 -8.26 11.97 31.08
CA ILE A 746 -8.90 13.28 30.91
C ILE A 746 -8.50 13.83 29.54
N TYR A 747 -9.50 14.04 28.68
CA TYR A 747 -9.31 14.64 27.36
C TYR A 747 -8.86 16.10 27.44
N SER A 748 -7.93 16.49 26.58
CA SER A 748 -7.51 17.89 26.43
C SER A 748 -8.66 18.74 25.86
N ARG A 749 -8.86 19.95 26.40
CA ARG A 749 -9.95 20.87 26.01
C ARG A 749 -9.68 21.64 24.69
N GLY A 750 -8.72 21.22 23.88
CA GLY A 750 -8.17 21.96 22.74
C GLY A 750 -8.81 21.70 21.37
N GLY A 751 -10.08 21.32 21.29
CA GLY A 751 -10.83 21.22 20.03
C GLY A 751 -12.31 21.31 20.29
N ARG A 752 -13.00 22.29 19.72
CA ARG A 752 -14.46 22.41 19.80
C ARG A 752 -15.09 21.07 19.38
N ILE A 753 -15.89 20.50 20.29
CA ILE A 753 -16.81 19.37 20.03
C ILE A 753 -17.84 19.79 18.98
#